data_AF-A0A3D9G8Y2-F1
#
_entry.id   AF-A0A3D9G8Y2-F1
#
_cell.length_a   1.000
_cell.length_b   1.000
_cell.length_c   1.000
_cell.angle_alpha   90.00
_cell.angle_beta   90.00
_cell.angle_gamma   90.00
#
_symmetry.space_group_name_H-M   'P 1'
#
loop_
_entity.id
_entity.type
_entity.pdbx_description
1 polymer ?
#
loop_
_entity_poly.entity_id
_entity_poly.type
_entity_poly.pdbx_seq_one_letter_code
_entity_poly.pdbx_strand_id
1 'polypeptide(L)'
;MMGAALFAVMAAAVWRSGLYFSTDLYRVWLGFGLFCAGAGGWGLYQLCRGQPAEGPMLAGVAEASPLAGWVLCSPFLMMLLYAVHGATGSVSVLGDGNQALRWALYGSFVVLAWVQGSDKRGRLVLAAVWHMTGGLLAMTALLPVYGWFPLPYAIAYTADPEVSATGARLAGMLQYPNTFGAVMALFLLERLFALGPLLQRQPAAPPGRVLLGSLPLLPYAAALLLSESRGAWLAAGAACAAGLLLERRRMAAPLVLAAAPLAGAALLYRQLAAAKLAAEPWPGLLTLAGLWAGSMLAGRWLLRLRGEAAGVWRRRLGTAAGGALLAAGAAVVFGTVRERIVHKFGTMSARQAMVQDAWALVKEAPWLGQGGDTWRLSYRAVQSSPYVGSQMHSGYVDVLLNTGLIGLVLLTAMLAAAGLLIFRRCRRLLPSYIAFLLHGAVDIDWSYGMVWLLFFLLAAQAAAEPFPVGKKTGGVLASPPERIRWHVPALLSLWIVIALGSSCLAYRGYMGHAEHMQALRSRDNQAAAARLASSLRWNPSDYSAALDLAGLVPPPAAEAILRRSLAYAPHHPGLLWALADNAGQRGDAGAAIYWTGAALRQDKYNAGERTRSLECLLQLARAEYTAGHEAEARRIARFGFGLYHDYARAAEDTRLRVIRNDREFALTFEAREWGRQLAALSGVRARWTVE
;
A
#
# COMPACT_ATOMS: atom_id res chain seq x y z
N MET A 1 -22.07 8.92 16.79
CA MET A 1 -21.01 9.75 16.18
C MET A 1 -19.79 8.92 15.79
N MET A 2 -19.18 8.15 16.70
CA MET A 2 -18.00 7.32 16.42
C MET A 2 -18.15 6.38 15.20
N GLY A 3 -19.25 5.62 15.13
CA GLY A 3 -19.57 4.78 13.96
C GLY A 3 -19.61 5.53 12.63
N ALA A 4 -20.16 6.75 12.62
CA ALA A 4 -20.19 7.59 11.43
C ALA A 4 -18.79 8.09 11.05
N ALA A 5 -17.94 8.41 12.03
CA ALA A 5 -16.54 8.76 11.78
C ALA A 5 -15.74 7.58 11.19
N LEU A 6 -15.90 6.37 11.73
CA LEU A 6 -15.28 5.16 11.17
C LEU A 6 -15.72 4.92 9.72
N PHE A 7 -17.02 5.03 9.45
CA PHE A 7 -17.53 4.90 8.09
C PHE A 7 -17.01 6.00 7.16
N ALA A 8 -16.97 7.26 7.61
CA ALA A 8 -16.45 8.38 6.82
C ALA A 8 -14.97 8.18 6.44
N VAL A 9 -14.14 7.70 7.37
CA VAL A 9 -12.73 7.37 7.07
C VAL A 9 -12.65 6.24 6.04
N MET A 10 -13.42 5.17 6.19
CA MET A 10 -13.43 4.07 5.21
C MET A 10 -13.93 4.51 3.83
N ALA A 11 -15.00 5.30 3.78
CA ALA A 11 -15.53 5.84 2.53
C ALA A 11 -14.55 6.80 1.85
N ALA A 12 -13.87 7.66 2.63
CA ALA A 12 -12.81 8.51 2.13
C ALA A 12 -11.62 7.69 1.61
N ALA A 13 -11.24 6.62 2.32
CA ALA A 13 -10.19 5.72 1.87
C ALA A 13 -10.54 5.04 0.54
N VAL A 14 -11.79 4.59 0.36
CA VAL A 14 -12.26 4.06 -0.93
C VAL A 14 -12.21 5.15 -2.01
N TRP A 15 -12.65 6.38 -1.72
CA TRP A 15 -12.68 7.45 -2.72
C TRP A 15 -11.29 7.98 -3.10
N ARG A 16 -10.28 7.77 -2.25
CA ARG A 16 -8.93 8.32 -2.38
C ARG A 16 -7.89 7.22 -2.62
N SER A 17 -8.14 6.34 -3.59
CA SER A 17 -7.22 5.29 -4.01
C SER A 17 -6.64 4.46 -2.86
N GLY A 18 -7.47 4.15 -1.86
CA GLY A 18 -7.08 3.39 -0.67
C GLY A 18 -6.08 4.09 0.25
N LEU A 19 -5.97 5.42 0.19
CA LEU A 19 -4.95 6.21 0.89
C LEU A 19 -3.51 5.78 0.55
N TYR A 20 -3.28 5.43 -0.73
CA TYR A 20 -1.94 5.16 -1.23
C TYR A 20 -1.06 6.42 -1.23
N PHE A 21 -1.60 7.56 -1.67
CA PHE A 21 -0.87 8.83 -1.68
C PHE A 21 -0.96 9.54 -0.32
N SER A 22 0.19 9.98 0.20
CA SER A 22 0.24 10.72 1.48
C SER A 22 -0.52 12.05 1.44
N THR A 23 -0.68 12.65 0.24
CA THR A 23 -1.44 13.90 0.05
C THR A 23 -2.94 13.72 0.30
N ASP A 24 -3.50 12.56 -0.05
CA ASP A 24 -4.88 12.21 0.24
C ASP A 24 -5.09 11.96 1.74
N LEU A 25 -4.09 11.36 2.40
CA LEU A 25 -4.10 11.11 3.84
C LEU A 25 -4.23 12.41 4.64
N TYR A 26 -3.54 13.50 4.27
CA TYR A 26 -3.55 14.73 5.05
C TYR A 26 -4.96 15.25 5.32
N ARG A 27 -5.81 15.32 4.30
CA ARG A 27 -7.20 15.81 4.44
C ARG A 27 -8.05 14.88 5.29
N VAL A 28 -7.90 13.56 5.09
CA VAL A 28 -8.64 12.56 5.86
C VAL A 28 -8.23 12.62 7.33
N TRP A 29 -6.93 12.70 7.60
CA TRP A 29 -6.40 12.80 8.95
C TRP A 29 -6.75 14.12 9.63
N LEU A 30 -6.79 15.26 8.91
CA LEU A 30 -7.21 16.52 9.52
C LEU A 30 -8.61 16.45 10.12
N GLY A 31 -9.59 15.98 9.34
CA GLY A 31 -10.95 15.83 9.84
C GLY A 31 -11.06 14.79 10.97
N PHE A 32 -10.42 13.64 10.77
CA PHE A 32 -10.52 12.53 11.72
C PHE A 32 -9.70 12.74 13.00
N GLY A 33 -8.52 13.35 12.91
CA GLY A 33 -7.66 13.71 14.03
C GLY A 33 -8.30 14.76 14.92
N LEU A 34 -8.92 15.80 14.36
CA LEU A 34 -9.72 16.75 15.12
C LEU A 34 -10.92 16.08 15.82
N PHE A 35 -11.60 15.16 15.14
CA PHE A 35 -12.64 14.34 15.77
C PHE A 35 -12.10 13.51 16.93
N CYS A 36 -10.93 12.88 16.77
CA CYS A 36 -10.26 12.11 17.82
C CYS A 36 -9.88 12.97 19.03
N ALA A 37 -9.32 14.17 18.80
CA ALA A 37 -9.03 15.11 19.87
C ALA A 37 -10.29 15.55 20.62
N GLY A 38 -11.38 15.84 19.91
CA GLY A 38 -12.68 16.14 20.51
C GLY A 38 -13.25 14.97 21.31
N ALA A 39 -13.15 13.75 20.79
CA ALA A 39 -13.59 12.54 21.48
C ALA A 39 -12.76 12.27 22.75
N GLY A 40 -11.45 12.45 22.70
CA GLY A 40 -10.56 12.34 23.86
C GLY A 40 -10.86 13.39 24.92
N GLY A 41 -11.08 14.64 24.49
CA GLY A 41 -11.44 15.76 25.37
C GLY A 41 -12.80 15.55 26.06
N TRP A 42 -13.78 15.03 25.32
CA TRP A 42 -15.06 14.62 25.89
C TRP A 42 -14.90 13.51 26.93
N GLY A 43 -14.04 12.52 26.66
CA GLY A 43 -13.71 11.46 27.62
C GLY A 43 -13.09 12.00 28.92
N LEU A 44 -12.14 12.94 28.82
CA LEU A 44 -11.54 13.62 29.97
C LEU A 44 -12.57 14.44 30.76
N TYR A 45 -13.42 15.18 30.06
CA TYR A 45 -14.47 15.99 30.67
C TYR A 45 -15.43 15.14 31.52
N GLN A 46 -15.85 13.99 31.00
CA GLN A 46 -16.72 13.05 31.71
C GLN A 46 -16.05 12.48 32.97
N LEU A 47 -14.74 12.20 32.91
CA LEU A 47 -13.95 11.75 34.06
C LEU A 47 -13.86 12.81 35.16
N CYS A 48 -13.61 14.08 34.78
CA CYS A 48 -13.47 15.18 35.73
C CYS A 48 -14.78 15.49 36.48
N ARG A 49 -15.94 15.21 35.89
CA ARG A 49 -17.25 15.46 36.52
C ARG A 49 -17.70 14.40 37.52
N GLY A 50 -16.89 13.37 37.80
CA GLY A 50 -17.25 12.31 38.74
C GLY A 50 -18.48 11.52 38.32
N GLN A 51 -18.96 11.68 37.07
CA GLN A 51 -19.96 10.78 36.52
C GLN A 51 -19.33 9.38 36.50
N PRO A 52 -20.02 8.34 36.99
CA PRO A 52 -19.49 7.00 36.92
C PRO A 52 -19.06 6.77 35.49
N ALA A 53 -17.86 6.24 35.33
CA ALA A 53 -17.21 5.93 34.07
C ALA A 53 -17.95 4.81 33.30
N GLU A 54 -19.28 4.87 33.22
CA GLU A 54 -20.16 4.08 32.35
C GLU A 54 -20.08 4.56 30.89
N GLY A 55 -19.10 5.41 30.56
CA GLY A 55 -18.77 5.74 29.18
C GLY A 55 -18.13 4.52 28.50
N PRO A 56 -18.58 4.13 27.28
CA PRO A 56 -18.05 2.98 26.54
C PRO A 56 -16.53 3.03 26.31
N MET A 57 -15.94 4.22 26.39
CA MET A 57 -14.50 4.44 26.21
C MET A 57 -13.65 3.90 27.37
N LEU A 58 -14.09 4.05 28.62
CA LEU A 58 -13.36 3.57 29.80
C LEU A 58 -13.57 2.08 30.02
N ALA A 59 -14.81 1.59 29.88
CA ALA A 59 -15.12 0.17 29.95
C ALA A 59 -14.36 -0.63 28.87
N GLY A 60 -14.35 -0.13 27.63
CA GLY A 60 -13.66 -0.79 26.52
C GLY A 60 -12.14 -0.88 26.69
N VAL A 61 -11.49 0.17 27.22
CA VAL A 61 -10.04 0.18 27.45
C VAL A 61 -9.64 -0.69 28.64
N ALA A 62 -10.44 -0.69 29.71
CA ALA A 62 -10.09 -1.43 30.92
C ALA A 62 -10.38 -2.94 30.83
N GLU A 63 -11.25 -3.36 29.91
CA GLU A 63 -11.51 -4.78 29.59
C GLU A 63 -10.53 -5.37 28.56
N ALA A 64 -9.57 -4.58 28.06
CA ALA A 64 -8.64 -5.03 27.04
C ALA A 64 -7.70 -6.12 27.58
N SER A 65 -7.83 -7.34 27.03
CA SER A 65 -6.84 -8.40 27.25
C SER A 65 -5.42 -7.94 26.87
N PRO A 66 -4.34 -8.56 27.38
CA PRO A 66 -2.97 -8.18 26.99
C PRO A 66 -2.73 -8.18 25.47
N LEU A 67 -3.36 -9.11 24.73
CA LEU A 67 -3.32 -9.15 23.27
C LEU A 67 -3.98 -7.91 22.64
N ALA A 68 -5.10 -7.48 23.19
CA ALA A 68 -5.80 -6.27 22.76
C ALA A 68 -4.99 -5.01 23.06
N GLY A 69 -4.40 -4.91 24.24
CA GLY A 69 -3.50 -3.82 24.61
C GLY A 69 -2.36 -3.68 23.60
N TRP A 70 -1.73 -4.80 23.19
CA TRP A 70 -0.72 -4.79 22.14
C TRP A 70 -1.24 -4.30 20.79
N VAL A 71 -2.42 -4.75 20.34
CA VAL A 71 -3.02 -4.30 19.07
C VAL A 71 -3.37 -2.80 19.10
N LEU A 72 -3.77 -2.27 20.26
CA LEU A 72 -4.11 -0.86 20.43
C LEU A 72 -2.88 0.05 20.52
N CYS A 73 -1.82 -0.38 21.20
CA CYS A 73 -0.62 0.42 21.44
C CYS A 73 0.41 0.35 20.31
N SER A 74 0.54 -0.79 19.64
CA SER A 74 1.59 -1.01 18.63
C SER A 74 1.57 -0.02 17.44
N PRO A 75 0.43 0.47 16.93
CA PRO A 75 0.45 1.51 15.90
C PRO A 75 1.10 2.80 16.39
N PHE A 76 0.86 3.19 17.65
CA PHE A 76 1.49 4.38 18.24
C PHE A 76 2.98 4.18 18.52
N LEU A 77 3.41 2.95 18.82
CA LEU A 77 4.84 2.61 18.91
C LEU A 77 5.53 2.70 17.55
N MET A 78 4.89 2.22 16.47
CA MET A 78 5.39 2.41 15.10
C MET A 78 5.45 3.89 14.73
N MET A 79 4.42 4.68 15.07
CA MET A 79 4.43 6.14 14.89
C MET A 79 5.62 6.78 15.62
N LEU A 80 5.86 6.40 16.87
CA LEU A 80 6.99 6.91 17.66
C LEU A 80 8.33 6.57 17.01
N LEU A 81 8.48 5.35 16.47
CA LEU A 81 9.72 4.93 15.80
C LEU A 81 10.02 5.82 14.58
N TYR A 82 9.03 6.11 13.73
CA TYR A 82 9.20 7.07 12.62
C TYR A 82 9.45 8.50 13.10
N ALA A 83 8.84 8.93 14.21
CA ALA A 83 9.13 10.24 14.80
C ALA A 83 10.58 10.34 15.32
N VAL A 84 11.12 9.26 15.88
CA VAL A 84 12.53 9.18 16.30
C VAL A 84 13.45 9.27 15.09
N HIS A 85 13.16 8.56 13.98
CA HIS A 85 13.93 8.68 12.73
C HIS A 85 14.02 10.12 12.23
N GLY A 86 12.88 10.82 12.19
CA GLY A 86 12.83 12.22 11.77
C GLY A 86 13.67 13.15 12.65
N ALA A 87 13.94 12.78 13.92
CA ALA A 87 14.75 13.56 14.86
C ALA A 87 16.24 13.16 14.86
N THR A 88 16.57 11.89 14.64
CA THR A 88 17.96 11.38 14.69
C THR A 88 18.66 11.38 13.33
N GLY A 89 17.90 11.55 12.24
CA GLY A 89 18.40 11.48 10.87
C GLY A 89 17.88 10.23 10.15
N SER A 90 17.48 10.41 8.90
CA SER A 90 16.92 9.38 8.03
C SER A 90 17.20 9.69 6.56
N VAL A 91 16.83 8.78 5.67
CA VAL A 91 16.89 8.99 4.22
C VAL A 91 15.88 10.04 3.75
N SER A 92 14.78 10.22 4.48
CA SER A 92 13.73 11.19 4.15
C SER A 92 12.90 11.61 5.35
N VAL A 93 13.10 12.84 5.81
CA VAL A 93 12.26 13.46 6.86
C VAL A 93 10.79 13.55 6.41
N LEU A 94 10.55 13.79 5.11
CA LEU A 94 9.20 13.77 4.54
C LEU A 94 8.57 12.37 4.63
N GLY A 95 9.35 11.34 4.33
CA GLY A 95 8.95 9.94 4.42
C GLY A 95 8.56 9.57 5.86
N ASP A 96 9.41 9.91 6.83
CA ASP A 96 9.14 9.68 8.25
C ASP A 96 7.87 10.37 8.74
N GLY A 97 7.71 11.66 8.40
CA GLY A 97 6.51 12.42 8.76
C GLY A 97 5.24 11.77 8.19
N ASN A 98 5.28 11.34 6.92
CA ASN A 98 4.17 10.65 6.28
C ASN A 98 3.84 9.30 6.93
N GLN A 99 4.85 8.50 7.28
CA GLN A 99 4.63 7.23 7.95
C GLN A 99 4.11 7.43 9.38
N ALA A 100 4.65 8.40 10.13
CA ALA A 100 4.12 8.75 11.45
C ALA A 100 2.64 9.15 11.38
N LEU A 101 2.24 9.97 10.40
CA LEU A 101 0.84 10.32 10.18
C LEU A 101 -0.05 9.10 9.87
N ARG A 102 0.43 8.16 9.05
CA ARG A 102 -0.29 6.91 8.75
C ARG A 102 -0.52 6.09 10.01
N TRP A 103 0.52 5.89 10.80
CA TRP A 103 0.42 5.11 12.04
C TRP A 103 -0.41 5.81 13.12
N ALA A 104 -0.43 7.15 13.16
CA ALA A 104 -1.35 7.94 14.00
C ALA A 104 -2.82 7.72 13.60
N LEU A 105 -3.11 7.73 12.29
CA LEU A 105 -4.43 7.40 11.74
C LEU A 105 -4.84 5.98 12.16
N TYR A 106 -3.97 4.99 11.94
CA TYR A 106 -4.26 3.60 12.23
C TYR A 106 -4.51 3.36 13.72
N GLY A 107 -3.65 3.91 14.58
CA GLY A 107 -3.80 3.83 16.03
C GLY A 107 -5.12 4.44 16.51
N SER A 108 -5.46 5.62 16.02
CA SER A 108 -6.70 6.30 16.41
C SER A 108 -7.94 5.59 15.86
N PHE A 109 -7.84 5.02 14.65
CA PHE A 109 -8.91 4.22 14.06
C PHE A 109 -9.18 2.95 14.86
N VAL A 110 -8.14 2.19 15.23
CA VAL A 110 -8.33 0.97 16.02
C VAL A 110 -8.88 1.27 17.41
N VAL A 111 -8.45 2.36 18.07
CA VAL A 111 -9.00 2.80 19.36
C VAL A 111 -10.49 3.11 19.23
N LEU A 112 -10.90 3.88 18.23
CA LEU A 112 -12.32 4.19 18.02
C LEU A 112 -13.14 2.96 17.63
N ALA A 113 -12.61 2.08 16.78
CA ALA A 113 -13.26 0.83 16.41
C ALA A 113 -13.43 -0.11 17.61
N TRP A 114 -12.42 -0.19 18.47
CA TRP A 114 -12.45 -0.96 19.71
C TRP A 114 -13.52 -0.47 20.68
N VAL A 115 -13.50 0.84 20.97
CA VAL A 115 -14.49 1.46 21.85
C VAL A 115 -15.90 1.32 21.27
N GLN A 116 -16.04 1.49 19.94
CA GLN A 116 -17.32 1.29 19.26
C GLN A 116 -17.80 -0.16 19.37
N GLY A 117 -16.93 -1.16 19.45
CA GLY A 117 -17.30 -2.57 19.55
C GLY A 117 -17.73 -3.06 20.94
N SER A 118 -17.65 -2.21 21.97
CA SER A 118 -17.91 -2.58 23.37
C SER A 118 -19.34 -3.06 23.66
N ASP A 119 -20.33 -2.62 22.88
CA ASP A 119 -21.74 -2.93 23.11
C ASP A 119 -22.43 -3.65 21.93
N LYS A 120 -23.69 -4.09 22.13
CA LYS A 120 -24.44 -4.83 21.10
C LYS A 120 -24.70 -3.98 19.84
N ARG A 121 -25.05 -2.70 20.00
CA ARG A 121 -25.34 -1.80 18.87
C ARG A 121 -24.07 -1.51 18.08
N GLY A 122 -22.98 -1.29 18.80
CA GLY A 122 -21.66 -1.09 18.24
C GLY A 122 -21.14 -2.20 17.34
N ARG A 123 -21.39 -3.46 17.69
CA ARG A 123 -21.09 -4.60 16.81
C ARG A 123 -21.82 -4.54 15.48
N LEU A 124 -23.09 -4.13 15.49
CA LEU A 124 -23.86 -3.95 14.26
C LEU A 124 -23.27 -2.82 13.41
N VAL A 125 -22.80 -1.74 14.06
CA VAL A 125 -22.11 -0.64 13.39
C VAL A 125 -20.80 -1.11 12.74
N LEU A 126 -19.95 -1.85 13.45
CA LEU A 126 -18.70 -2.37 12.88
C LEU A 126 -18.95 -3.33 11.70
N ALA A 127 -19.99 -4.16 11.79
CA ALA A 127 -20.40 -5.03 10.69
C ALA A 127 -20.94 -4.23 9.50
N ALA A 128 -21.73 -3.17 9.76
CA ALA A 128 -22.24 -2.27 8.72
C ALA A 128 -21.10 -1.54 8.00
N VAL A 129 -20.13 -0.98 8.74
CA VAL A 129 -18.94 -0.33 8.17
C VAL A 129 -18.20 -1.29 7.24
N TRP A 130 -17.99 -2.54 7.67
CA TRP A 130 -17.35 -3.56 6.84
C TRP A 130 -18.14 -3.88 5.57
N HIS A 131 -19.45 -4.17 5.68
CA HIS A 131 -20.27 -4.51 4.51
C HIS A 131 -20.45 -3.35 3.53
N MET A 132 -20.66 -2.14 4.04
CA MET A 132 -20.77 -0.95 3.20
C MET A 132 -19.46 -0.67 2.48
N THR A 133 -18.31 -0.85 3.13
CA THR A 133 -17.00 -0.68 2.50
C THR A 133 -16.77 -1.70 1.38
N GLY A 134 -16.99 -2.99 1.66
CA GLY A 134 -16.81 -4.04 0.65
C GLY A 134 -17.79 -3.88 -0.52
N GLY A 135 -19.05 -3.55 -0.21
CA GLY A 135 -20.07 -3.26 -1.22
C GLY A 135 -19.70 -2.05 -2.08
N LEU A 136 -19.25 -0.96 -1.47
CA LEU A 136 -18.82 0.24 -2.19
C LEU A 136 -17.66 -0.08 -3.15
N LEU A 137 -16.63 -0.79 -2.69
CA LEU A 137 -15.50 -1.19 -3.54
C LEU A 137 -15.93 -2.09 -4.72
N ALA A 138 -16.75 -3.10 -4.46
CA ALA A 138 -17.17 -4.03 -5.51
C ALA A 138 -18.07 -3.34 -6.54
N MET A 139 -19.05 -2.54 -6.08
CA MET A 139 -19.99 -1.86 -6.97
C MET A 139 -19.31 -0.74 -7.77
N THR A 140 -18.43 0.04 -7.13
CA THR A 140 -17.67 1.09 -7.83
C THR A 140 -16.64 0.53 -8.81
N ALA A 141 -16.26 -0.74 -8.70
CA ALA A 141 -15.44 -1.41 -9.69
C ALA A 141 -16.27 -2.01 -10.84
N LEU A 142 -17.38 -2.69 -10.54
CA LEU A 142 -18.17 -3.41 -11.55
C LEU A 142 -19.08 -2.48 -12.38
N LEU A 143 -19.70 -1.47 -11.80
CA LEU A 143 -20.63 -0.59 -12.54
C LEU A 143 -19.96 0.20 -13.69
N PRO A 144 -18.72 0.71 -13.54
CA PRO A 144 -18.00 1.34 -14.67
C PRO A 144 -17.72 0.41 -15.85
N VAL A 145 -17.53 -0.90 -15.62
CA VAL A 145 -17.34 -1.91 -16.69
C VAL A 145 -18.54 -1.95 -17.64
N TYR A 146 -19.73 -1.61 -17.14
CA TYR A 146 -20.98 -1.52 -17.89
C TYR A 146 -21.37 -0.09 -18.27
N GLY A 147 -20.45 0.87 -18.20
CA GLY A 147 -20.71 2.25 -18.64
C GLY A 147 -21.73 3.02 -17.80
N TRP A 148 -22.05 2.58 -16.56
CA TRP A 148 -22.97 3.33 -15.70
C TRP A 148 -22.42 4.72 -15.32
N PHE A 149 -21.11 4.80 -15.11
CA PHE A 149 -20.39 6.05 -14.91
C PHE A 149 -18.92 5.91 -15.32
N PRO A 150 -18.28 6.98 -15.82
CA PRO A 150 -16.86 6.95 -16.11
C PRO A 150 -16.06 6.95 -14.81
N LEU A 151 -15.17 5.98 -14.66
CA LEU A 151 -14.21 5.96 -13.57
C LEU A 151 -12.79 5.77 -14.13
N PRO A 152 -12.00 6.85 -14.24
CA PRO A 152 -10.63 6.79 -14.73
C PRO A 152 -9.81 5.79 -13.92
N TYR A 153 -8.94 5.04 -14.58
CA TYR A 153 -8.01 4.07 -13.98
C TYR A 153 -8.67 2.89 -13.23
N ALA A 154 -10.00 2.74 -13.30
CA ALA A 154 -10.70 1.59 -12.74
C ALA A 154 -10.36 0.28 -13.46
N ILE A 155 -9.94 0.39 -14.73
CA ILE A 155 -9.51 -0.71 -15.58
C ILE A 155 -8.09 -0.41 -16.04
N ALA A 156 -7.19 -1.36 -15.82
CA ALA A 156 -5.82 -1.30 -16.30
C ALA A 156 -5.71 -2.12 -17.60
N TYR A 157 -5.43 -1.44 -18.71
CA TYR A 157 -5.22 -2.06 -20.02
C TYR A 157 -3.74 -2.32 -20.26
N THR A 158 -3.42 -3.47 -20.84
CA THR A 158 -2.05 -3.83 -21.22
C THR A 158 -2.05 -4.82 -22.38
N ALA A 159 -1.09 -4.67 -23.28
CA ALA A 159 -0.83 -5.66 -24.34
C ALA A 159 0.12 -6.78 -23.87
N ASP A 160 0.75 -6.62 -22.70
CA ASP A 160 1.70 -7.59 -22.17
C ASP A 160 0.98 -8.79 -21.52
N PRO A 161 1.11 -10.00 -22.09
CA PRO A 161 0.48 -11.21 -21.54
C PRO A 161 1.05 -11.62 -20.17
N GLU A 162 2.25 -11.16 -19.78
CA GLU A 162 2.78 -11.38 -18.44
C GLU A 162 1.98 -10.59 -17.39
N VAL A 163 1.48 -9.42 -17.78
CA VAL A 163 0.74 -8.53 -16.90
C VAL A 163 -0.75 -8.91 -16.86
N SER A 164 -1.36 -9.22 -18.00
CA SER A 164 -2.79 -9.59 -18.11
C SER A 164 -3.03 -10.66 -19.17
N ALA A 165 -3.73 -11.75 -18.83
CA ALA A 165 -4.10 -12.79 -19.80
C ALA A 165 -5.16 -12.28 -20.78
N THR A 166 -6.05 -11.43 -20.30
CA THR A 166 -7.21 -10.94 -21.06
C THR A 166 -6.99 -9.56 -21.68
N GLY A 167 -5.82 -8.94 -21.43
CA GLY A 167 -5.50 -7.58 -21.86
C GLY A 167 -6.15 -6.44 -21.04
N ALA A 168 -7.02 -6.75 -20.08
CA ALA A 168 -7.65 -5.76 -19.20
C ALA A 168 -7.85 -6.31 -17.78
N ARG A 169 -7.52 -5.51 -16.76
CA ARG A 169 -7.59 -5.92 -15.34
C ARG A 169 -8.40 -4.95 -14.52
N LEU A 170 -9.26 -5.48 -13.67
CA LEU A 170 -10.10 -4.67 -12.79
C LEU A 170 -9.32 -4.18 -11.58
N ALA A 171 -9.26 -2.87 -11.40
CA ALA A 171 -8.58 -2.20 -10.29
C ALA A 171 -9.57 -1.44 -9.38
N GLY A 172 -10.72 -1.05 -9.93
CA GLY A 172 -11.71 -0.25 -9.22
C GLY A 172 -11.13 1.06 -8.68
N MET A 173 -11.72 1.55 -7.58
CA MET A 173 -11.27 2.80 -6.95
C MET A 173 -9.85 2.74 -6.38
N LEU A 174 -9.29 1.54 -6.15
CA LEU A 174 -7.91 1.41 -5.68
C LEU A 174 -6.88 1.65 -6.78
N GLN A 175 -7.28 1.60 -8.06
CA GLN A 175 -6.44 1.86 -9.24
C GLN A 175 -5.22 0.94 -9.38
N TYR A 176 -5.09 -0.06 -8.51
CA TYR A 176 -4.08 -1.11 -8.60
C TYR A 176 -4.72 -2.51 -8.49
N PRO A 177 -4.74 -3.30 -9.58
CA PRO A 177 -5.45 -4.59 -9.61
C PRO A 177 -5.02 -5.58 -8.53
N ASN A 178 -3.73 -5.65 -8.17
CA ASN A 178 -3.26 -6.67 -7.21
C ASN A 178 -3.85 -6.45 -5.82
N THR A 179 -3.75 -5.22 -5.30
CA THR A 179 -4.31 -4.86 -3.99
C THR A 179 -5.83 -4.88 -4.00
N PHE A 180 -6.47 -4.46 -5.10
CA PHE A 180 -7.92 -4.61 -5.25
C PHE A 180 -8.37 -6.07 -5.14
N GLY A 181 -7.70 -6.99 -5.86
CA GLY A 181 -7.93 -8.42 -5.75
C GLY A 181 -7.76 -8.92 -4.31
N ALA A 182 -6.67 -8.56 -3.63
CA ALA A 182 -6.42 -8.97 -2.25
C ALA A 182 -7.53 -8.50 -1.29
N VAL A 183 -7.97 -7.25 -1.42
CA VAL A 183 -9.08 -6.72 -0.61
C VAL A 183 -10.40 -7.44 -0.91
N MET A 184 -10.70 -7.76 -2.18
CA MET A 184 -11.87 -8.55 -2.52
C MET A 184 -11.80 -9.98 -1.97
N ALA A 185 -10.61 -10.58 -1.90
CA ALA A 185 -10.42 -11.87 -1.23
C ALA A 185 -10.72 -11.80 0.27
N LEU A 186 -10.29 -10.75 0.97
CA LEU A 186 -10.60 -10.53 2.39
C LEU A 186 -12.12 -10.53 2.63
N PHE A 187 -12.86 -9.75 1.83
CA PHE A 187 -14.31 -9.67 1.93
C PHE A 187 -15.01 -10.98 1.54
N LEU A 188 -14.58 -11.63 0.45
CA LEU A 188 -15.14 -12.91 0.01
C LEU A 188 -15.00 -13.99 1.08
N LEU A 189 -13.80 -14.15 1.64
CA LEU A 189 -13.52 -15.12 2.70
C LEU A 189 -14.32 -14.82 3.96
N GLU A 190 -14.41 -13.55 4.36
CA GLU A 190 -15.19 -13.16 5.53
C GLU A 190 -16.67 -13.53 5.35
N ARG A 191 -17.24 -13.23 4.17
CA ARG A 191 -18.64 -13.59 3.83
C ARG A 191 -18.86 -15.10 3.80
N LEU A 192 -17.98 -15.85 3.15
CA LEU A 192 -18.10 -17.31 3.04
C LEU A 192 -18.11 -17.97 4.43
N PHE A 193 -17.16 -17.61 5.30
CA PHE A 193 -17.04 -18.22 6.63
C PHE A 193 -18.08 -17.68 7.63
N ALA A 194 -18.63 -16.48 7.42
CA ALA A 194 -19.76 -15.96 8.21
C ALA A 194 -21.05 -16.75 8.01
N LEU A 195 -21.22 -17.42 6.86
CA LEU A 195 -22.41 -18.25 6.60
C LEU A 195 -22.48 -19.51 7.46
N GLY A 196 -21.36 -20.05 7.93
CA GLY A 196 -21.33 -21.26 8.76
C GLY A 196 -22.15 -21.13 10.05
N PRO A 197 -21.78 -20.20 10.96
CA PRO A 197 -22.54 -19.95 12.16
C PRO A 197 -23.98 -19.50 11.89
N LEU A 198 -24.22 -18.76 10.80
CA LEU A 198 -25.56 -18.31 10.42
C LEU A 198 -26.49 -19.48 10.07
N LEU A 199 -26.00 -20.45 9.31
CA LEU A 199 -26.78 -21.62 8.88
C LEU A 199 -26.95 -22.68 9.98
N GLN A 200 -26.08 -22.67 10.99
CA GLN A 200 -26.16 -23.58 12.15
C GLN A 200 -26.90 -22.97 13.35
N ARG A 201 -27.42 -21.75 13.23
CA ARG A 201 -28.10 -21.06 14.32
C ARG A 201 -29.40 -21.79 14.70
N GLN A 202 -29.68 -21.87 15.99
CA GLN A 202 -30.95 -22.34 16.53
C GLN A 202 -31.65 -21.20 17.31
N PRO A 203 -32.92 -20.86 17.02
CA PRO A 203 -33.71 -21.34 15.87
C PRO A 203 -33.08 -20.93 14.53
N ALA A 204 -33.47 -21.63 13.45
CA ALA A 204 -32.95 -21.42 12.11
C ALA A 204 -33.05 -19.94 11.70
N ALA A 205 -31.98 -19.43 11.08
CA ALA A 205 -31.98 -18.04 10.62
C ALA A 205 -33.06 -17.83 9.54
N PRO A 206 -33.77 -16.68 9.56
CA PRO A 206 -34.81 -16.41 8.59
C PRO A 206 -34.24 -16.39 7.16
N PRO A 207 -35.00 -16.85 6.15
CA PRO A 207 -34.60 -16.89 4.74
C PRO A 207 -33.95 -15.60 4.22
N GLY A 208 -34.50 -14.44 4.59
CA GLY A 208 -33.98 -13.13 4.17
C GLY A 208 -32.60 -12.83 4.74
N ARG A 209 -32.30 -13.27 5.97
CA ARG A 209 -30.97 -13.05 6.58
C ARG A 209 -29.89 -13.91 5.93
N VAL A 210 -30.23 -15.14 5.54
CA VAL A 210 -29.34 -16.00 4.75
C VAL A 210 -29.07 -15.39 3.38
N LEU A 211 -30.10 -14.84 2.71
CA LEU A 211 -29.96 -14.16 1.42
C LEU A 211 -29.05 -12.92 1.53
N LEU A 212 -29.28 -12.06 2.52
CA LEU A 212 -28.45 -10.88 2.78
C LEU A 212 -26.99 -11.27 3.08
N GLY A 213 -26.77 -12.38 3.78
CA GLY A 213 -25.43 -12.91 4.04
C GLY A 213 -24.72 -13.44 2.80
N SER A 214 -25.45 -14.04 1.85
CA SER A 214 -24.88 -14.66 0.64
C SER A 214 -24.80 -13.72 -0.57
N LEU A 215 -25.61 -12.66 -0.59
CA LEU A 215 -25.69 -11.68 -1.69
C LEU A 215 -24.32 -11.20 -2.19
N PRO A 216 -23.35 -10.84 -1.32
CA PRO A 216 -22.06 -10.33 -1.78
C PRO A 216 -21.10 -11.38 -2.37
N LEU A 217 -21.40 -12.69 -2.30
CA LEU A 217 -20.47 -13.74 -2.73
C LEU A 217 -20.10 -13.61 -4.22
N LEU A 218 -21.08 -13.41 -5.10
CA LEU A 218 -20.84 -13.28 -6.53
C LEU A 218 -20.02 -12.03 -6.89
N PRO A 219 -20.42 -10.80 -6.50
CA PRO A 219 -19.65 -9.61 -6.89
C PRO A 219 -18.23 -9.61 -6.29
N TYR A 220 -18.01 -10.13 -5.08
CA TYR A 220 -16.66 -10.22 -4.50
C TYR A 220 -15.80 -11.26 -5.22
N ALA A 221 -16.35 -12.42 -5.55
CA ALA A 221 -15.63 -13.44 -6.31
C ALA A 221 -15.33 -12.96 -7.74
N ALA A 222 -16.29 -12.32 -8.41
CA ALA A 222 -16.09 -11.78 -9.74
C ALA A 222 -15.01 -10.69 -9.74
N ALA A 223 -15.06 -9.75 -8.79
CA ALA A 223 -14.06 -8.71 -8.66
C ALA A 223 -12.65 -9.26 -8.37
N LEU A 224 -12.53 -10.28 -7.51
CA LEU A 224 -11.28 -11.01 -7.28
C LEU A 224 -10.73 -11.65 -8.56
N LEU A 225 -11.58 -12.32 -9.35
CA LEU A 225 -11.17 -12.94 -10.61
C LEU A 225 -10.79 -11.90 -11.67
N LEU A 226 -11.60 -10.86 -11.85
CA LEU A 226 -11.34 -9.79 -12.83
C LEU A 226 -10.10 -8.95 -12.50
N SER A 227 -9.66 -8.93 -11.24
CA SER A 227 -8.39 -8.31 -10.85
C SER A 227 -7.17 -9.00 -11.47
N GLU A 228 -7.34 -10.29 -11.82
CA GLU A 228 -6.30 -11.10 -12.39
C GLU A 228 -5.02 -11.13 -11.51
N SER A 229 -5.15 -11.02 -10.19
CA SER A 229 -4.01 -11.08 -9.27
C SER A 229 -3.67 -12.52 -8.90
N ARG A 230 -2.62 -13.08 -9.52
CA ARG A 230 -2.12 -14.44 -9.20
C ARG A 230 -1.81 -14.60 -7.71
N GLY A 231 -1.17 -13.59 -7.12
CA GLY A 231 -0.89 -13.53 -5.69
C GLY A 231 -2.18 -13.60 -4.87
N ALA A 232 -3.20 -12.81 -5.21
CA ALA A 232 -4.44 -12.75 -4.45
C ALA A 232 -5.23 -14.06 -4.53
N TRP A 233 -5.23 -14.72 -5.69
CA TRP A 233 -5.87 -16.02 -5.85
C TRP A 233 -5.18 -17.11 -5.02
N LEU A 234 -3.84 -17.14 -5.04
CA LEU A 234 -3.07 -18.10 -4.23
C LEU A 234 -3.25 -17.84 -2.73
N ALA A 235 -3.16 -16.57 -2.29
CA ALA A 235 -3.41 -16.17 -0.91
C ALA A 235 -4.84 -16.53 -0.47
N ALA A 236 -5.85 -16.25 -1.31
CA ALA A 236 -7.24 -16.59 -1.03
C ALA A 236 -7.47 -18.10 -0.95
N GLY A 237 -6.88 -18.87 -1.87
CA GLY A 237 -6.96 -20.33 -1.90
C GLY A 237 -6.32 -20.97 -0.67
N ALA A 238 -5.10 -20.56 -0.32
CA ALA A 238 -4.40 -21.03 0.86
C ALA A 238 -5.14 -20.67 2.16
N ALA A 239 -5.63 -19.42 2.26
CA ALA A 239 -6.43 -18.97 3.39
C ALA A 239 -7.77 -19.71 3.50
N CYS A 240 -8.44 -19.97 2.38
CA CYS A 240 -9.67 -20.76 2.33
C CYS A 240 -9.41 -22.19 2.81
N ALA A 241 -8.36 -22.85 2.30
CA ALA A 241 -7.98 -24.19 2.73
C ALA A 241 -7.69 -24.26 4.24
N ALA A 242 -6.91 -23.32 4.78
CA ALA A 242 -6.66 -23.21 6.22
C ALA A 242 -7.96 -23.02 7.03
N GLY A 243 -8.85 -22.16 6.56
CA GLY A 243 -10.18 -21.96 7.15
C GLY A 243 -11.03 -23.22 7.14
N LEU A 244 -11.08 -23.93 6.01
CA LEU A 244 -11.84 -25.16 5.85
C LEU A 244 -11.35 -26.26 6.79
N LEU A 245 -10.03 -26.37 6.99
CA LEU A 245 -9.44 -27.30 7.97
C LEU A 245 -9.91 -26.97 9.40
N LEU A 246 -9.93 -25.68 9.76
CA LEU A 246 -10.26 -25.22 11.10
C LEU A 246 -11.76 -25.24 11.42
N GLU A 247 -12.62 -24.98 10.42
CA GLU A 247 -14.08 -24.86 10.55
C GLU A 247 -14.84 -25.98 9.80
N ARG A 248 -14.18 -27.12 9.53
CA ARG A 248 -14.72 -28.22 8.70
C ARG A 248 -16.16 -28.65 9.04
N ARG A 249 -16.50 -28.65 10.35
CA ARG A 249 -17.81 -29.05 10.86
C ARG A 249 -18.93 -28.06 10.49
N ARG A 250 -18.57 -26.82 10.11
CA ARG A 250 -19.50 -25.73 9.81
C ARG A 250 -19.61 -25.37 8.34
N MET A 251 -18.65 -25.79 7.52
CA MET A 251 -18.47 -25.24 6.18
C MET A 251 -19.19 -25.99 5.06
N ALA A 252 -19.64 -27.22 5.30
CA ALA A 252 -20.22 -28.00 4.22
C ALA A 252 -21.50 -27.35 3.64
N ALA A 253 -22.45 -26.89 4.48
CA ALA A 253 -23.67 -26.21 4.01
C ALA A 253 -23.38 -24.85 3.32
N PRO A 254 -22.53 -23.98 3.91
CA PRO A 254 -22.04 -22.77 3.24
C PRO A 254 -21.42 -23.02 1.86
N LEU A 255 -20.58 -24.05 1.71
CA LEU A 255 -19.95 -24.37 0.43
C LEU A 255 -20.97 -24.78 -0.64
N VAL A 256 -21.99 -25.55 -0.27
CA VAL A 256 -23.07 -25.93 -1.19
C VAL A 256 -23.88 -24.70 -1.62
N LEU A 257 -24.18 -23.79 -0.68
CA LEU A 257 -24.85 -22.52 -0.99
C LEU A 257 -23.99 -21.63 -1.90
N ALA A 258 -22.68 -21.54 -1.62
CA ALA A 258 -21.74 -20.70 -2.35
C ALA A 258 -21.34 -21.24 -3.72
N ALA A 259 -21.52 -22.54 -3.99
CA ALA A 259 -21.15 -23.18 -5.25
C ALA A 259 -21.73 -22.48 -6.48
N ALA A 260 -23.02 -22.18 -6.48
CA ALA A 260 -23.66 -21.51 -7.60
C ALA A 260 -23.23 -20.03 -7.77
N PRO A 261 -23.17 -19.19 -6.72
CA PRO A 261 -22.58 -17.85 -6.80
C PRO A 261 -21.14 -17.81 -7.31
N LEU A 262 -20.29 -18.74 -6.88
CA LEU A 262 -18.89 -18.82 -7.32
C LEU A 262 -18.77 -19.28 -8.78
N ALA A 263 -19.59 -20.24 -9.20
CA ALA A 263 -19.68 -20.64 -10.60
C ALA A 263 -20.21 -19.49 -11.49
N GLY A 264 -21.22 -18.75 -11.00
CA GLY A 264 -21.74 -17.55 -11.66
C GLY A 264 -20.67 -16.47 -11.80
N ALA A 265 -19.85 -16.26 -10.78
CA ALA A 265 -18.71 -15.35 -10.83
C ALA A 265 -17.64 -15.79 -11.86
N ALA A 266 -17.39 -17.10 -11.99
CA ALA A 266 -16.48 -17.63 -13.01
C ALA A 266 -17.00 -17.44 -14.44
N LEU A 267 -18.31 -17.63 -14.65
CA LEU A 267 -18.96 -17.36 -15.95
C LEU A 267 -18.91 -15.88 -16.29
N LEU A 268 -19.22 -15.02 -15.32
CA LEU A 268 -19.13 -13.57 -15.45
C LEU A 268 -17.68 -13.13 -15.75
N TYR A 269 -16.70 -13.73 -15.06
CA TYR A 269 -15.29 -13.51 -15.32
C TYR A 269 -14.95 -13.81 -16.79
N ARG A 270 -15.31 -15.00 -17.29
CA ARG A 270 -15.07 -15.39 -18.68
C ARG A 270 -15.73 -14.42 -19.68
N GLN A 271 -16.97 -14.02 -19.43
CA GLN A 271 -17.70 -13.10 -20.30
C GLN A 271 -17.01 -11.73 -20.39
N LEU A 272 -16.69 -11.15 -19.23
CA LEU A 272 -16.08 -9.83 -19.15
C LEU A 272 -14.61 -9.82 -19.60
N ALA A 273 -13.90 -10.93 -19.38
CA ALA A 273 -12.58 -11.19 -19.94
C ALA A 273 -12.61 -11.16 -21.48
N ALA A 274 -13.55 -11.86 -22.10
CA ALA A 274 -13.71 -11.87 -23.55
C ALA A 274 -14.04 -10.48 -24.12
N ALA A 275 -14.78 -9.67 -23.36
CA ALA A 275 -15.10 -8.29 -23.69
C ALA A 275 -14.00 -7.27 -23.28
N LYS A 276 -12.84 -7.72 -22.76
CA LYS A 276 -11.77 -6.85 -22.24
C LYS A 276 -12.28 -5.78 -21.26
N LEU A 277 -13.21 -6.14 -20.39
CA LEU A 277 -13.88 -5.24 -19.45
C LEU A 277 -14.62 -4.04 -20.11
N ALA A 278 -14.99 -4.16 -21.38
CA ALA A 278 -15.80 -3.19 -22.12
C ALA A 278 -17.16 -3.82 -22.47
N ALA A 279 -17.99 -4.06 -21.45
CA ALA A 279 -19.28 -4.69 -21.65
C ALA A 279 -20.31 -3.69 -22.20
N GLU A 280 -21.24 -4.18 -23.02
CA GLU A 280 -22.38 -3.37 -23.45
C GLU A 280 -23.24 -2.96 -22.24
N PRO A 281 -23.62 -1.68 -22.09
CA PRO A 281 -24.24 -1.19 -20.86
C PRO A 281 -25.52 -1.92 -20.46
N TRP A 282 -26.57 -1.84 -21.28
CA TRP A 282 -27.89 -2.37 -20.92
C TRP A 282 -27.94 -3.91 -20.93
N PRO A 283 -27.52 -4.61 -22.01
CA PRO A 283 -27.51 -6.07 -22.03
C PRO A 283 -26.55 -6.65 -20.99
N GLY A 284 -25.42 -5.97 -20.75
CA GLY A 284 -24.45 -6.38 -19.75
C GLY A 284 -24.97 -6.26 -18.32
N LEU A 285 -25.64 -5.15 -17.97
CA LEU A 285 -26.28 -4.99 -16.65
C LEU A 285 -27.38 -6.01 -16.42
N LEU A 286 -28.20 -6.30 -17.43
CA LEU A 286 -29.20 -7.36 -17.35
C LEU A 286 -28.57 -8.74 -17.16
N THR A 287 -27.45 -9.01 -17.85
CA THR A 287 -26.70 -10.25 -17.67
C THR A 287 -26.11 -10.36 -16.28
N LEU A 288 -25.52 -9.29 -15.75
CA LEU A 288 -25.01 -9.22 -14.39
C LEU A 288 -26.13 -9.50 -13.38
N ALA A 289 -27.25 -8.78 -13.48
CA ALA A 289 -28.39 -8.92 -12.58
C ALA A 289 -29.00 -10.34 -12.67
N GLY A 290 -29.15 -10.87 -13.88
CA GLY A 290 -29.67 -12.22 -14.14
C GLY A 290 -28.76 -13.32 -13.59
N LEU A 291 -27.45 -13.26 -13.86
CA LEU A 291 -26.48 -14.20 -13.28
C LEU A 291 -26.42 -14.08 -11.76
N TRP A 292 -26.51 -12.86 -11.22
CA TRP A 292 -26.49 -12.63 -9.79
C TRP A 292 -27.73 -13.21 -9.10
N ALA A 293 -28.93 -12.85 -9.56
CA ALA A 293 -30.17 -13.37 -9.02
C ALA A 293 -30.30 -14.88 -9.23
N GLY A 294 -30.03 -15.37 -10.44
CA GLY A 294 -30.11 -16.78 -10.82
C GLY A 294 -29.17 -17.67 -9.99
N SER A 295 -27.91 -17.26 -9.82
CA SER A 295 -26.95 -18.01 -9.01
C SER A 295 -27.32 -18.02 -7.51
N MET A 296 -27.90 -16.94 -6.99
CA MET A 296 -28.43 -16.92 -5.61
C MET A 296 -29.61 -17.89 -5.43
N LEU A 297 -30.55 -17.91 -6.38
CA LEU A 297 -31.69 -18.84 -6.38
C LEU A 297 -31.20 -20.29 -6.48
N ALA A 298 -30.27 -20.57 -7.39
CA ALA A 298 -29.67 -21.89 -7.55
C ALA A 298 -28.93 -22.36 -6.28
N GLY A 299 -28.12 -21.49 -5.67
CA GLY A 299 -27.41 -21.82 -4.42
C GLY A 299 -28.37 -22.17 -3.28
N ARG A 300 -29.47 -21.42 -3.14
CA ARG A 300 -30.51 -21.72 -2.15
C ARG A 300 -31.25 -23.01 -2.45
N TRP A 301 -31.50 -23.31 -3.72
CA TRP A 301 -32.10 -24.57 -4.13
C TRP A 301 -31.19 -25.75 -3.77
N LEU A 302 -29.89 -25.66 -4.05
CA LEU A 302 -28.90 -26.66 -3.62
C LEU A 302 -28.85 -26.85 -2.11
N LEU A 303 -28.92 -25.74 -1.35
CA LEU A 303 -28.99 -25.79 0.11
C LEU A 303 -30.27 -26.49 0.60
N ARG A 304 -31.42 -26.26 -0.05
CA ARG A 304 -32.68 -26.95 0.26
C ARG A 304 -32.59 -28.46 -0.02
N LEU A 305 -31.99 -28.87 -1.13
CA LEU A 305 -31.75 -30.30 -1.44
C LEU A 305 -30.90 -30.99 -0.36
N ARG A 306 -29.98 -30.23 0.23
CA ARG A 306 -29.10 -30.70 1.30
C ARG A 306 -29.76 -30.77 2.69
N GLY A 307 -30.87 -30.05 2.91
CA GLY A 307 -31.47 -29.82 4.23
C GLY A 307 -31.69 -31.08 5.06
N GLU A 308 -31.76 -30.95 6.39
CA GLU A 308 -31.88 -32.10 7.29
C GLU A 308 -33.17 -32.89 7.08
N ALA A 309 -34.26 -32.21 6.72
CA ALA A 309 -35.54 -32.82 6.32
C ALA A 309 -35.49 -33.51 4.95
N ALA A 310 -34.42 -33.33 4.16
CA ALA A 310 -34.24 -34.03 2.90
C ALA A 310 -33.62 -35.42 3.15
N GLY A 311 -34.21 -36.46 2.54
CA GLY A 311 -33.67 -37.82 2.60
C GLY A 311 -32.23 -37.92 2.11
N VAL A 312 -31.51 -38.97 2.54
CA VAL A 312 -30.07 -39.17 2.30
C VAL A 312 -29.67 -39.00 0.83
N TRP A 313 -30.49 -39.50 -0.09
CA TRP A 313 -30.28 -39.35 -1.54
C TRP A 313 -30.23 -37.88 -1.99
N ARG A 314 -31.24 -37.08 -1.62
CA ARG A 314 -31.31 -35.65 -1.97
C ARG A 314 -30.14 -34.87 -1.37
N ARG A 315 -29.71 -35.24 -0.16
CA ARG A 315 -28.54 -34.66 0.50
C ARG A 315 -27.25 -34.91 -0.28
N ARG A 316 -27.01 -36.16 -0.70
CA ARG A 316 -25.86 -36.55 -1.53
C ARG A 316 -25.90 -35.85 -2.88
N LEU A 317 -27.07 -35.77 -3.51
CA LEU A 317 -27.28 -35.08 -4.77
C LEU A 317 -26.93 -33.59 -4.67
N GLY A 318 -27.44 -32.89 -3.66
CA GLY A 318 -27.13 -31.47 -3.43
C GLY A 318 -25.63 -31.22 -3.21
N THR A 319 -24.95 -32.10 -2.48
CA THR A 319 -23.48 -32.00 -2.31
C THR A 319 -22.70 -32.29 -3.59
N ALA A 320 -23.11 -33.31 -4.36
CA ALA A 320 -22.45 -33.67 -5.61
C ALA A 320 -22.64 -32.57 -6.66
N ALA A 321 -23.86 -32.05 -6.80
CA ALA A 321 -24.17 -30.93 -7.70
C ALA A 321 -23.39 -29.66 -7.32
N GLY A 322 -23.29 -29.34 -6.02
CA GLY A 322 -22.44 -28.25 -5.55
C GLY A 322 -20.96 -28.45 -5.88
N GLY A 323 -20.43 -29.66 -5.69
CA GLY A 323 -19.06 -30.01 -6.06
C GLY A 323 -18.81 -29.90 -7.57
N ALA A 324 -19.73 -30.39 -8.39
CA ALA A 324 -19.65 -30.29 -9.84
C ALA A 324 -19.67 -28.83 -10.33
N LEU A 325 -20.49 -27.96 -9.72
CA LEU A 325 -20.51 -26.53 -10.05
C LEU A 325 -19.20 -25.83 -9.71
N LEU A 326 -18.61 -26.13 -8.54
CA LEU A 326 -17.30 -25.58 -8.17
C LEU A 326 -16.20 -26.06 -9.14
N ALA A 327 -16.20 -27.35 -9.50
CA ALA A 327 -15.25 -27.89 -10.46
C ALA A 327 -15.41 -27.25 -11.85
N ALA A 328 -16.65 -27.08 -12.33
CA ALA A 328 -16.93 -26.40 -13.59
C ALA A 328 -16.49 -24.92 -13.55
N GLY A 329 -16.76 -24.21 -12.46
CA GLY A 329 -16.29 -22.83 -12.27
C GLY A 329 -14.76 -22.73 -12.29
N ALA A 330 -14.06 -23.62 -11.59
CA ALA A 330 -12.60 -23.69 -11.60
C ALA A 330 -12.04 -23.99 -13.00
N ALA A 331 -12.66 -24.92 -13.74
CA ALA A 331 -12.27 -25.22 -15.11
C ALA A 331 -12.47 -24.03 -16.06
N VAL A 332 -13.56 -23.27 -15.89
CA VAL A 332 -13.82 -22.03 -16.64
C VAL A 332 -12.72 -20.99 -16.37
N VAL A 333 -12.37 -20.76 -15.10
CA VAL A 333 -11.29 -19.84 -14.74
C VAL A 333 -9.98 -20.32 -15.35
N PHE A 334 -9.59 -21.58 -15.12
CA PHE A 334 -8.33 -22.13 -15.63
C PHE A 334 -8.23 -22.05 -17.15
N GLY A 335 -9.30 -22.37 -17.89
CA GLY A 335 -9.34 -22.24 -19.34
C GLY A 335 -9.15 -20.79 -19.82
N THR A 336 -9.63 -19.81 -19.06
CA THR A 336 -9.53 -18.38 -19.40
C THR A 336 -8.11 -17.83 -19.18
N VAL A 337 -7.36 -18.33 -18.20
CA VAL A 337 -6.02 -17.81 -17.83
C VAL A 337 -4.87 -18.78 -18.06
N ARG A 338 -5.10 -19.88 -18.78
CA ARG A 338 -4.11 -20.95 -18.96
C ARG A 338 -2.74 -20.43 -19.36
N GLU A 339 -2.69 -19.52 -20.33
CA GLU A 339 -1.43 -18.97 -20.85
C GLU A 339 -0.65 -18.18 -19.78
N ARG A 340 -1.34 -17.43 -18.93
CA ARG A 340 -0.72 -16.64 -17.85
C ARG A 340 -0.32 -17.44 -16.62
N ILE A 341 -0.93 -18.61 -16.42
CA ILE A 341 -0.54 -19.57 -15.38
C ILE A 341 0.66 -20.42 -15.85
N VAL A 342 0.64 -20.85 -17.12
CA VAL A 342 1.60 -21.83 -17.66
C VAL A 342 2.85 -21.15 -18.25
N HIS A 343 2.77 -19.90 -18.71
CA HIS A 343 3.90 -19.21 -19.35
C HIS A 343 4.41 -17.99 -18.56
N LYS A 344 5.75 -17.82 -18.62
CA LYS A 344 6.57 -16.65 -18.25
C LYS A 344 6.47 -16.14 -16.78
N PHE A 345 7.55 -16.36 -16.04
CA PHE A 345 7.75 -15.97 -14.63
C PHE A 345 8.49 -14.62 -14.44
N GLY A 346 8.55 -13.75 -15.46
CA GLY A 346 9.39 -12.53 -15.45
C GLY A 346 9.12 -11.56 -14.29
N THR A 347 7.89 -11.51 -13.79
CA THR A 347 7.52 -10.70 -12.61
C THR A 347 8.03 -11.29 -11.28
N MET A 348 8.24 -12.59 -11.17
CA MET A 348 8.75 -13.23 -9.95
C MET A 348 10.27 -13.03 -9.83
N SER A 349 11.01 -13.22 -10.92
CA SER A 349 12.47 -13.01 -10.93
C SER A 349 12.84 -11.55 -10.62
N ALA A 350 12.03 -10.61 -11.07
CA ALA A 350 12.15 -9.19 -10.73
C ALA A 350 12.05 -8.92 -9.23
N ARG A 351 11.02 -9.45 -8.58
CA ARG A 351 10.79 -9.29 -7.13
C ARG A 351 11.92 -9.92 -6.34
N GLN A 352 12.45 -11.06 -6.81
CA GLN A 352 13.60 -11.71 -6.20
C GLN A 352 14.86 -10.83 -6.28
N ALA A 353 15.17 -10.23 -7.43
CA ALA A 353 16.30 -9.32 -7.57
C ALA A 353 16.18 -8.12 -6.61
N MET A 354 14.99 -7.53 -6.51
CA MET A 354 14.72 -6.42 -5.56
C MET A 354 14.97 -6.83 -4.10
N VAL A 355 14.48 -8.00 -3.68
CA VAL A 355 14.71 -8.53 -2.31
C VAL A 355 16.20 -8.80 -2.07
N GLN A 356 16.93 -9.29 -3.08
CA GLN A 356 18.37 -9.52 -2.97
C GLN A 356 19.14 -8.20 -2.79
N ASP A 357 18.79 -7.17 -3.56
CA ASP A 357 19.44 -5.86 -3.46
C ASP A 357 19.07 -5.14 -2.16
N ALA A 358 17.84 -5.33 -1.65
CA ALA A 358 17.40 -4.78 -0.38
C ALA A 358 18.30 -5.22 0.79
N TRP A 359 18.92 -6.41 0.71
CA TRP A 359 19.84 -6.88 1.75
C TRP A 359 21.09 -6.00 1.91
N ALA A 360 21.50 -5.25 0.88
CA ALA A 360 22.58 -4.27 1.02
C ALA A 360 22.17 -3.16 2.00
N LEU A 361 20.96 -2.61 1.86
CA LEU A 361 20.43 -1.53 2.70
C LEU A 361 20.17 -1.99 4.15
N VAL A 362 19.67 -3.22 4.34
CA VAL A 362 19.43 -3.73 5.70
C VAL A 362 20.75 -3.94 6.44
N LYS A 363 21.85 -4.32 5.75
CA LYS A 363 23.17 -4.45 6.39
C LYS A 363 23.74 -3.12 6.87
N GLU A 364 23.39 -2.01 6.22
CA GLU A 364 23.83 -0.67 6.61
C GLU A 364 23.16 -0.18 7.89
N ALA A 365 21.88 -0.54 8.11
CA ALA A 365 21.11 -0.11 9.27
C ALA A 365 20.20 -1.23 9.83
N PRO A 366 20.75 -2.32 10.39
CA PRO A 366 19.97 -3.52 10.72
C PRO A 366 18.97 -3.32 11.87
N TRP A 367 19.28 -2.47 12.84
CA TRP A 367 18.48 -2.34 14.06
C TRP A 367 17.31 -1.38 13.93
N LEU A 368 17.61 -0.16 13.47
CA LEU A 368 16.63 0.91 13.33
C LEU A 368 16.16 1.11 11.89
N GLY A 369 16.84 0.58 10.87
CA GLY A 369 16.51 0.91 9.48
C GLY A 369 16.89 2.35 9.12
N GLN A 370 16.48 2.80 7.94
CA GLN A 370 16.87 4.11 7.40
C GLN A 370 15.72 5.15 7.33
N GLY A 371 14.55 4.84 7.91
CA GLY A 371 13.37 5.71 7.93
C GLY A 371 12.38 5.49 6.77
N GLY A 372 11.37 6.33 6.69
CA GLY A 372 10.34 6.25 5.65
C GLY A 372 10.89 6.47 4.24
N ASP A 373 10.27 5.84 3.24
CA ASP A 373 10.65 5.91 1.82
C ASP A 373 12.07 5.38 1.51
N THR A 374 12.67 4.57 2.40
CA THR A 374 14.04 4.01 2.22
C THR A 374 14.22 3.34 0.87
N TRP A 375 13.36 2.38 0.52
CA TRP A 375 13.47 1.68 -0.76
C TRP A 375 13.30 2.64 -1.95
N ARG A 376 12.28 3.50 -1.89
CA ARG A 376 11.92 4.45 -2.97
C ARG A 376 13.10 5.35 -3.35
N LEU A 377 13.91 5.76 -2.38
CA LEU A 377 15.01 6.70 -2.58
C LEU A 377 16.37 6.01 -2.77
N SER A 378 16.58 4.83 -2.18
CA SER A 378 17.90 4.18 -2.14
C SER A 378 18.04 2.99 -3.09
N TYR A 379 16.96 2.44 -3.68
CA TYR A 379 17.08 1.24 -4.53
C TYR A 379 18.04 1.43 -5.72
N ARG A 380 18.13 2.65 -6.24
CA ARG A 380 18.99 2.98 -7.40
C ARG A 380 20.48 2.92 -7.10
N ALA A 381 20.85 3.05 -5.82
CA ALA A 381 22.23 2.86 -5.37
C ALA A 381 22.59 1.37 -5.36
N VAL A 382 21.69 0.52 -4.86
CA VAL A 382 21.96 -0.90 -4.60
C VAL A 382 21.60 -1.83 -5.75
N GLN A 383 20.75 -1.42 -6.69
CA GLN A 383 20.22 -2.25 -7.79
C GLN A 383 21.31 -3.11 -8.49
N SER A 384 21.18 -4.42 -8.53
CA SER A 384 22.14 -5.30 -9.24
C SER A 384 21.99 -5.24 -10.75
N SER A 385 20.88 -4.68 -11.23
CA SER A 385 20.56 -4.53 -12.64
C SER A 385 19.67 -3.31 -12.90
N PRO A 386 19.61 -2.80 -14.13
CA PRO A 386 18.84 -1.60 -14.48
C PRO A 386 17.32 -1.85 -14.54
N TYR A 387 16.73 -2.36 -13.46
CA TYR A 387 15.27 -2.52 -13.33
C TYR A 387 14.59 -1.24 -12.84
N VAL A 388 13.28 -1.18 -13.04
CA VAL A 388 12.41 -0.13 -12.48
C VAL A 388 11.49 -0.75 -11.42
N GLY A 389 11.48 -0.17 -10.22
CA GLY A 389 10.66 -0.65 -9.11
C GLY A 389 10.84 0.16 -7.85
N SER A 390 10.25 1.36 -7.79
CA SER A 390 10.37 2.27 -6.63
C SER A 390 9.52 1.87 -5.42
N GLN A 391 8.82 0.74 -5.47
CA GLN A 391 7.99 0.21 -4.39
C GLN A 391 8.42 -1.22 -4.06
N MET A 392 8.60 -1.50 -2.76
CA MET A 392 9.00 -2.83 -2.31
C MET A 392 7.79 -3.76 -2.30
N HIS A 393 7.83 -4.83 -3.11
CA HIS A 393 6.74 -5.80 -3.25
C HIS A 393 6.75 -6.84 -2.12
N SER A 394 6.94 -6.37 -0.89
CA SER A 394 6.82 -7.13 0.35
C SER A 394 6.76 -6.15 1.51
N GLY A 395 5.60 -6.07 2.18
CA GLY A 395 5.43 -5.17 3.32
C GLY A 395 6.34 -5.49 4.50
N TYR A 396 6.77 -6.75 4.66
CA TYR A 396 7.73 -7.13 5.69
C TYR A 396 9.14 -6.59 5.40
N VAL A 397 9.58 -6.69 4.14
CA VAL A 397 10.89 -6.15 3.75
C VAL A 397 10.85 -4.62 3.77
N ASP A 398 9.75 -3.99 3.37
CA ASP A 398 9.58 -2.54 3.47
C ASP A 398 9.70 -2.05 4.92
N VAL A 399 8.99 -2.69 5.86
CA VAL A 399 9.11 -2.36 7.29
C VAL A 399 10.53 -2.62 7.81
N LEU A 400 11.18 -3.71 7.39
CA LEU A 400 12.57 -4.00 7.78
C LEU A 400 13.55 -2.94 7.27
N LEU A 401 13.39 -2.45 6.03
CA LEU A 401 14.21 -1.37 5.48
C LEU A 401 13.99 -0.05 6.22
N ASN A 402 12.72 0.28 6.49
CA ASN A 402 12.36 1.56 7.08
C ASN A 402 12.67 1.63 8.58
N THR A 403 12.45 0.54 9.31
CA THR A 403 12.43 0.54 10.79
C THR A 403 13.31 -0.53 11.44
N GLY A 404 14.07 -1.27 10.63
CA GLY A 404 15.01 -2.30 11.08
C GLY A 404 14.33 -3.46 11.79
N LEU A 405 15.15 -4.26 12.46
CA LEU A 405 14.68 -5.40 13.26
C LEU A 405 13.74 -4.98 14.38
N ILE A 406 13.92 -3.78 14.97
CA ILE A 406 13.04 -3.29 16.04
C ILE A 406 11.61 -3.12 15.54
N GLY A 407 11.42 -2.39 14.44
CA GLY A 407 10.09 -2.22 13.87
C GLY A 407 9.51 -3.51 13.29
N LEU A 408 10.33 -4.40 12.74
CA LEU A 408 9.88 -5.73 12.31
C LEU A 408 9.38 -6.58 13.50
N VAL A 409 10.04 -6.53 14.65
CA VAL A 409 9.59 -7.21 15.88
C VAL A 409 8.28 -6.60 16.38
N LEU A 410 8.15 -5.27 16.41
CA LEU A 410 6.90 -4.60 16.77
C LEU A 410 5.75 -4.99 15.84
N LEU A 411 6.01 -5.02 14.54
CA LEU A 411 5.05 -5.44 13.52
C LEU A 411 4.62 -6.89 13.72
N THR A 412 5.57 -7.82 13.81
CA THR A 412 5.27 -9.25 13.95
C THR A 412 4.56 -9.56 15.27
N ALA A 413 4.89 -8.86 16.36
CA ALA A 413 4.17 -8.93 17.62
C ALA A 413 2.72 -8.42 17.49
N MET A 414 2.50 -7.30 16.78
CA MET A 414 1.16 -6.78 16.50
C MET A 414 0.32 -7.78 15.69
N LEU A 415 0.89 -8.33 14.62
CA LEU A 415 0.24 -9.34 13.77
C LEU A 415 -0.08 -10.59 14.60
N ALA A 416 0.90 -11.12 15.34
CA ALA A 416 0.69 -12.28 16.21
C ALA A 416 -0.40 -12.02 17.25
N ALA A 417 -0.42 -10.85 17.89
CA ALA A 417 -1.44 -10.48 18.88
C ALA A 417 -2.85 -10.44 18.25
N ALA A 418 -3.00 -9.81 17.09
CA ALA A 418 -4.26 -9.77 16.35
C ALA A 418 -4.70 -11.16 15.87
N GLY A 419 -3.78 -11.96 15.33
CA GLY A 419 -4.04 -13.33 14.88
C GLY A 419 -4.48 -14.25 16.03
N LEU A 420 -3.80 -14.17 17.18
CA LEU A 420 -4.18 -14.91 18.39
C LEU A 420 -5.53 -14.44 18.95
N LEU A 421 -5.81 -13.13 18.93
CA LEU A 421 -7.10 -12.58 19.31
C LEU A 421 -8.22 -13.12 18.41
N ILE A 422 -8.04 -13.06 17.10
CA ILE A 422 -8.98 -13.59 16.11
C ILE A 422 -9.18 -15.09 16.29
N PHE A 423 -8.10 -15.86 16.46
CA PHE A 423 -8.17 -17.30 16.68
C PHE A 423 -8.96 -17.66 17.94
N ARG A 424 -8.77 -16.93 19.05
CA ARG A 424 -9.43 -17.19 20.33
C ARG A 424 -10.88 -16.74 20.36
N ARG A 425 -11.24 -15.67 19.65
CA ARG A 425 -12.53 -14.98 19.78
C ARG A 425 -13.46 -15.20 18.59
N CYS A 426 -12.92 -15.23 17.36
CA CYS A 426 -13.71 -15.27 16.15
C CYS A 426 -12.98 -15.99 14.99
N ARG A 427 -12.85 -17.32 15.10
CA ARG A 427 -12.14 -18.17 14.12
C ARG A 427 -12.60 -18.01 12.67
N ARG A 428 -13.87 -17.63 12.44
CA ARG A 428 -14.42 -17.35 11.10
C ARG A 428 -13.73 -16.19 10.36
N LEU A 429 -13.07 -15.28 11.07
CA LEU A 429 -12.32 -14.16 10.46
C LEU A 429 -10.88 -14.52 10.10
N LEU A 430 -10.39 -15.68 10.58
CA LEU A 430 -9.00 -16.10 10.38
C LEU A 430 -8.63 -16.25 8.89
N PRO A 431 -9.49 -16.77 7.99
CA PRO A 431 -9.16 -16.83 6.57
C PRO A 431 -8.88 -15.45 5.96
N SER A 432 -9.69 -14.43 6.25
CA SER A 432 -9.43 -13.06 5.79
C SER A 432 -8.11 -12.51 6.35
N TYR A 433 -7.81 -12.78 7.62
CA TYR A 433 -6.53 -12.42 8.24
C TYR A 433 -5.33 -13.13 7.59
N ILE A 434 -5.44 -14.43 7.29
CA ILE A 434 -4.37 -15.19 6.62
C ILE A 434 -4.13 -14.64 5.20
N ALA A 435 -5.20 -14.33 4.45
CA ALA A 435 -5.07 -13.74 3.12
C ALA A 435 -4.34 -12.39 3.17
N PHE A 436 -4.63 -11.56 4.18
CA PHE A 436 -3.91 -10.30 4.44
C PHE A 436 -2.40 -10.53 4.66
N LEU A 437 -2.03 -11.51 5.48
CA LEU A 437 -0.62 -11.83 5.76
C LEU A 437 0.12 -12.34 4.52
N LEU A 438 -0.51 -13.25 3.77
CA LEU A 438 0.09 -13.92 2.62
C LEU A 438 0.27 -12.95 1.44
N HIS A 439 -0.73 -12.14 1.13
CA HIS A 439 -0.63 -11.20 0.02
C HIS A 439 0.33 -10.04 0.33
N GLY A 440 0.29 -9.53 1.56
CA GLY A 440 1.23 -8.49 2.02
C GLY A 440 2.70 -8.92 1.97
N ALA A 441 3.00 -10.22 1.89
CA ALA A 441 4.36 -10.73 1.71
C ALA A 441 4.88 -10.61 0.27
N VAL A 442 3.98 -10.53 -0.72
CA VAL A 442 4.31 -10.67 -2.15
C VAL A 442 3.98 -9.44 -2.99
N ASP A 443 3.27 -8.45 -2.42
CA ASP A 443 2.87 -7.24 -3.13
C ASP A 443 2.87 -5.99 -2.22
N ILE A 444 2.56 -4.84 -2.81
CA ILE A 444 2.64 -3.50 -2.17
C ILE A 444 1.40 -3.13 -1.35
N ASP A 445 0.57 -4.10 -0.93
CA ASP A 445 -0.74 -3.80 -0.33
C ASP A 445 -0.63 -2.96 0.94
N TRP A 446 0.43 -3.17 1.72
CA TRP A 446 0.64 -2.48 2.99
C TRP A 446 1.02 -1.01 2.81
N SER A 447 1.30 -0.56 1.58
CA SER A 447 1.39 0.86 1.22
C SER A 447 0.02 1.54 1.10
N TYR A 448 -1.08 0.79 1.01
CA TYR A 448 -2.45 1.31 1.00
C TYR A 448 -2.98 1.41 2.43
N GLY A 449 -3.25 2.63 2.90
CA GLY A 449 -3.76 2.81 4.27
C GLY A 449 -5.08 2.09 4.54
N MET A 450 -5.93 1.95 3.52
CA MET A 450 -7.17 1.17 3.63
C MET A 450 -6.95 -0.28 4.06
N VAL A 451 -5.87 -0.93 3.61
CA VAL A 451 -5.57 -2.32 3.92
C VAL A 451 -5.28 -2.49 5.42
N TRP A 452 -4.56 -1.53 6.02
CA TRP A 452 -4.37 -1.46 7.48
C TRP A 452 -5.67 -1.18 8.24
N LEU A 453 -6.50 -0.24 7.76
CA LEU A 453 -7.80 0.05 8.38
C LEU A 453 -8.71 -1.19 8.40
N LEU A 454 -8.72 -1.99 7.33
CA LEU A 454 -9.44 -3.27 7.29
C LEU A 454 -8.87 -4.30 8.26
N PHE A 455 -7.54 -4.40 8.37
CA PHE A 455 -6.89 -5.26 9.36
C PHE A 455 -7.30 -4.90 10.79
N PHE A 456 -7.28 -3.62 11.15
CA PHE A 456 -7.71 -3.17 12.48
C PHE A 456 -9.21 -3.34 12.70
N LEU A 457 -10.03 -3.19 11.67
CA LEU A 457 -11.46 -3.46 11.73
C LEU A 457 -11.74 -4.95 11.96
N LEU A 458 -10.99 -5.87 11.34
CA LEU A 458 -11.06 -7.32 11.61
C LEU A 458 -10.73 -7.63 13.08
N ALA A 459 -9.64 -7.05 13.60
CA ALA A 459 -9.23 -7.24 14.99
C ALA A 459 -10.29 -6.70 15.98
N ALA A 460 -10.84 -5.50 15.73
CA ALA A 460 -11.89 -4.90 16.54
C ALA A 460 -13.19 -5.72 16.49
N GLN A 461 -13.58 -6.24 15.33
CA GLN A 461 -14.74 -7.14 15.21
C GLN A 461 -14.54 -8.43 16.00
N ALA A 462 -13.35 -9.05 15.92
CA ALA A 462 -13.04 -10.25 16.68
C ALA A 462 -13.10 -10.02 18.19
N ALA A 463 -12.58 -8.89 18.66
CA ALA A 463 -12.62 -8.52 20.06
C ALA A 463 -14.04 -8.37 20.60
N ALA A 464 -14.92 -7.77 19.80
CA ALA A 464 -16.29 -7.48 20.17
C ALA A 464 -17.17 -8.74 20.28
N GLU A 465 -16.81 -9.85 19.61
CA GLU A 465 -17.59 -11.09 19.69
C GLU A 465 -17.66 -11.64 21.13
N PRO A 466 -18.83 -12.08 21.63
CA PRO A 466 -18.94 -12.64 22.97
C PRO A 466 -18.10 -13.91 23.14
N PHE A 467 -17.62 -14.20 24.35
CA PHE A 467 -16.88 -15.44 24.60
C PHE A 467 -17.72 -16.67 24.21
N PRO A 468 -17.12 -17.70 23.59
CA PRO A 468 -17.81 -18.96 23.34
C PRO A 468 -18.44 -19.49 24.64
N VAL A 469 -19.75 -19.71 24.62
CA VAL A 469 -20.53 -20.23 25.76
C VAL A 469 -19.93 -21.59 26.15
N GLY A 470 -19.32 -21.65 27.34
CA GLY A 470 -18.61 -22.84 27.83
C GLY A 470 -17.57 -22.57 28.91
N LYS A 471 -17.10 -21.32 29.05
CA LYS A 471 -16.40 -20.84 30.26
C LYS A 471 -17.24 -19.73 30.89
N LYS A 472 -18.14 -20.10 31.81
CA LYS A 472 -18.62 -19.14 32.81
C LYS A 472 -17.42 -18.81 33.69
N THR A 473 -16.71 -17.73 33.40
CA THR A 473 -16.08 -16.99 34.50
C THR A 473 -17.24 -16.36 35.25
N GLY A 474 -17.75 -17.09 36.25
CA GLY A 474 -18.65 -16.54 37.25
C GLY A 474 -17.91 -15.40 37.92
N GLY A 475 -18.25 -14.19 37.54
CA GLY A 475 -17.70 -12.97 38.09
C GLY A 475 -18.66 -11.86 37.71
N VAL A 476 -19.32 -11.32 38.74
CA VAL A 476 -19.85 -9.95 38.74
C VAL A 476 -18.90 -9.06 37.94
N LEU A 477 -19.43 -8.16 37.10
CA LEU A 477 -18.69 -7.11 36.40
C LEU A 477 -17.66 -6.51 37.36
N ALA A 478 -16.42 -7.01 37.31
CA ALA A 478 -15.37 -6.54 38.18
C ALA A 478 -15.09 -5.13 37.71
N SER A 479 -15.29 -4.16 38.61
CA SER A 479 -14.80 -2.81 38.38
C SER A 479 -13.35 -2.88 37.93
N PRO A 480 -12.94 -2.10 36.91
CA PRO A 480 -11.57 -2.15 36.46
C PRO A 480 -10.63 -1.91 37.65
N PRO A 481 -9.53 -2.68 37.79
CA PRO A 481 -8.65 -2.54 38.94
C PRO A 481 -8.27 -1.07 39.11
N GLU A 482 -8.33 -0.54 40.34
CA GLU A 482 -8.19 0.90 40.63
C GLU A 482 -6.99 1.53 39.92
N ARG A 483 -5.88 0.77 39.80
CA ARG A 483 -4.65 1.17 39.07
C ARG A 483 -4.91 1.64 37.63
N ILE A 484 -5.81 1.02 36.88
CA ILE A 484 -6.08 1.42 35.48
C ILE A 484 -6.79 2.78 35.42
N ARG A 485 -7.67 3.08 36.39
CA ARG A 485 -8.44 4.33 36.43
C ARG A 485 -7.53 5.56 36.56
N TRP A 486 -6.40 5.43 37.26
CA TRP A 486 -5.40 6.50 37.40
C TRP A 486 -4.64 6.80 36.11
N HIS A 487 -4.49 5.83 35.20
CA HIS A 487 -3.74 6.03 33.96
C HIS A 487 -4.60 6.52 32.79
N VAL A 488 -5.92 6.37 32.84
CA VAL A 488 -6.79 6.76 31.73
C VAL A 488 -6.73 8.25 31.40
N PRO A 489 -6.75 9.20 32.37
CA PRO A 489 -6.59 10.62 32.05
C PRO A 489 -5.27 10.92 31.31
N ALA A 490 -4.18 10.26 31.70
CA ALA A 490 -2.89 10.40 31.04
C ALA A 490 -2.92 9.85 29.60
N LEU A 491 -3.54 8.68 29.38
CA LEU A 491 -3.69 8.08 28.05
C LEU A 491 -4.57 8.93 27.13
N LEU A 492 -5.68 9.48 27.64
CA LEU A 492 -6.54 10.39 26.89
C LEU A 492 -5.82 11.69 26.55
N SER A 493 -5.09 12.26 27.50
CA SER A 493 -4.30 13.48 27.28
C SER A 493 -3.22 13.23 26.22
N LEU A 494 -2.51 12.10 26.30
CA LEU A 494 -1.53 11.69 25.30
C LEU A 494 -2.18 11.51 23.92
N TRP A 495 -3.35 10.87 23.85
CA TRP A 495 -4.08 10.71 22.59
C TRP A 495 -4.51 12.04 21.97
N ILE A 496 -4.95 13.00 22.79
CA ILE A 496 -5.26 14.37 22.33
C ILE A 496 -4.01 15.07 21.80
N VAL A 497 -2.88 14.98 22.51
CA VAL A 497 -1.60 15.58 22.07
C VAL A 497 -1.16 14.97 20.74
N ILE A 498 -1.23 13.65 20.60
CA ILE A 498 -0.94 12.94 19.35
C ILE A 498 -1.88 13.43 18.25
N ALA A 499 -3.19 13.45 18.51
CA ALA A 499 -4.20 13.84 17.54
C ALA A 499 -4.03 15.28 17.07
N LEU A 500 -3.82 16.24 17.98
CA LEU A 500 -3.62 17.65 17.63
C LEU A 500 -2.26 17.89 16.97
N GLY A 501 -1.18 17.33 17.49
CA GLY A 501 0.17 17.50 16.96
C GLY A 501 0.32 16.94 15.54
N SER A 502 -0.17 15.73 15.31
CA SER A 502 -0.19 15.13 13.98
C SER A 502 -1.21 15.80 13.04
N SER A 503 -2.33 16.34 13.54
CA SER A 503 -3.24 17.17 12.73
C SER A 503 -2.54 18.44 12.25
N CYS A 504 -1.74 19.09 13.11
CA CYS A 504 -0.92 20.23 12.72
C CYS A 504 0.10 19.86 11.63
N LEU A 505 0.78 18.71 11.79
CA LEU A 505 1.70 18.21 10.77
C LEU A 505 1.00 17.95 9.43
N ALA A 506 -0.17 17.30 9.45
CA ALA A 506 -0.97 17.08 8.24
C ALA A 506 -1.49 18.39 7.62
N TYR A 507 -1.81 19.41 8.42
CA TYR A 507 -2.19 20.73 7.91
C TYR A 507 -1.03 21.38 7.16
N ARG A 508 0.18 21.35 7.74
CA ARG A 508 1.39 21.87 7.09
C ARG A 508 1.70 21.12 5.78
N GLY A 509 1.62 19.79 5.79
CA GLY A 509 1.80 18.97 4.59
C GLY A 509 0.75 19.27 3.52
N TYR A 510 -0.50 19.46 3.93
CA TYR A 510 -1.59 19.84 3.03
C TYR A 510 -1.38 21.21 2.39
N MET A 511 -1.02 22.23 3.18
CA MET A 511 -0.77 23.59 2.69
C MET A 511 0.45 23.63 1.77
N GLY A 512 1.53 22.95 2.12
CA GLY A 512 2.71 22.83 1.25
C GLY A 512 2.35 22.23 -0.11
N HIS A 513 1.66 21.08 -0.10
CA HIS A 513 1.22 20.45 -1.34
C HIS A 513 0.24 21.31 -2.15
N ALA A 514 -0.68 22.02 -1.50
CA ALA A 514 -1.64 22.90 -2.18
C ALA A 514 -0.94 24.04 -2.92
N GLU A 515 0.04 24.70 -2.29
CA GLU A 515 0.85 25.75 -2.91
C GLU A 515 1.71 25.20 -4.06
N HIS A 516 2.30 24.01 -3.91
CA HIS A 516 3.04 23.34 -4.96
C HIS A 516 2.17 23.06 -6.19
N MET A 517 0.98 22.48 -5.99
CA MET A 517 0.06 22.22 -7.10
C MET A 517 -0.46 23.49 -7.78
N GLN A 518 -0.58 24.61 -7.05
CA GLN A 518 -0.89 25.91 -7.66
C GLN A 518 0.27 26.43 -8.51
N ALA A 519 1.52 26.25 -8.06
CA ALA A 519 2.69 26.62 -8.83
C ALA A 519 2.77 25.86 -10.16
N LEU A 520 2.54 24.54 -10.14
CA LEU A 520 2.55 23.69 -11.35
C LEU A 520 1.46 24.04 -12.37
N ARG A 521 0.43 24.79 -11.95
CA ARG A 521 -0.65 25.28 -12.84
C ARG A 521 -0.41 26.71 -13.32
N SER A 522 0.54 27.42 -12.72
CA SER A 522 0.89 28.79 -13.12
C SER A 522 1.59 28.76 -14.47
N ARG A 523 1.25 29.72 -15.33
CA ARG A 523 1.97 29.97 -16.59
C ARG A 523 3.09 31.00 -16.43
N ASP A 524 3.07 31.74 -15.33
CA ASP A 524 4.11 32.71 -14.98
C ASP A 524 5.12 32.07 -14.03
N ASN A 525 6.39 32.07 -14.45
CA ASN A 525 7.52 31.54 -13.70
C ASN A 525 7.78 32.31 -12.41
N GLN A 526 7.55 33.63 -12.36
CA GLN A 526 7.74 34.41 -11.14
C GLN A 526 6.67 34.04 -10.10
N ALA A 527 5.40 34.01 -10.51
CA ALA A 527 4.32 33.54 -9.66
C ALA A 527 4.53 32.08 -9.22
N ALA A 528 4.99 31.20 -10.11
CA ALA A 528 5.31 29.81 -9.78
C ALA A 528 6.42 29.70 -8.72
N ALA A 529 7.52 30.45 -8.88
CA ALA A 529 8.61 30.49 -7.92
C ALA A 529 8.16 31.00 -6.54
N ALA A 530 7.33 32.05 -6.50
CA ALA A 530 6.79 32.57 -5.23
C ALA A 530 5.91 31.54 -4.51
N ARG A 531 5.09 30.80 -5.26
CA ARG A 531 4.25 29.72 -4.73
C ARG A 531 5.07 28.52 -4.24
N LEU A 532 6.10 28.11 -4.97
CA LEU A 532 7.01 27.04 -4.54
C LEU A 532 7.82 27.44 -3.29
N ALA A 533 8.27 28.69 -3.21
CA ALA A 533 8.90 29.22 -1.99
C ALA A 533 7.91 29.19 -0.80
N SER A 534 6.63 29.49 -1.05
CA SER A 534 5.57 29.35 -0.04
C SER A 534 5.34 27.90 0.37
N SER A 535 5.34 26.97 -0.59
CA SER A 535 5.25 25.53 -0.32
C SER A 535 6.35 25.07 0.65
N LEU A 536 7.60 25.45 0.38
CA LEU A 536 8.75 25.09 1.22
C LEU A 536 8.75 25.76 2.59
N ARG A 537 8.05 26.89 2.78
CA ARG A 537 7.83 27.45 4.12
C ARG A 537 6.90 26.57 4.95
N TRP A 538 5.83 26.05 4.32
CA TRP A 538 4.90 25.14 4.99
C TRP A 538 5.54 23.78 5.26
N ASN A 539 6.20 23.21 4.25
CA ASN A 539 6.85 21.92 4.30
C ASN A 539 8.29 21.98 3.75
N PRO A 540 9.29 22.29 4.59
CA PRO A 540 10.69 22.38 4.16
C PRO A 540 11.29 21.07 3.65
N SER A 541 10.70 19.92 3.99
CA SER A 541 11.18 18.59 3.61
C SER A 541 10.69 18.14 2.23
N ASP A 542 9.88 18.95 1.53
CA ASP A 542 9.39 18.64 0.19
C ASP A 542 10.49 18.83 -0.86
N TYR A 543 11.23 17.76 -1.11
CA TYR A 543 12.30 17.76 -2.11
C TYR A 543 11.81 17.96 -3.54
N SER A 544 10.55 17.63 -3.86
CA SER A 544 9.98 17.86 -5.18
C SER A 544 9.73 19.34 -5.42
N ALA A 545 9.14 20.05 -4.45
CA ALA A 545 8.99 21.50 -4.52
C ALA A 545 10.33 22.24 -4.59
N ALA A 546 11.37 21.71 -3.92
CA ALA A 546 12.72 22.25 -3.99
C ALA A 546 13.37 22.10 -5.37
N LEU A 547 13.22 20.94 -6.02
CA LEU A 547 13.70 20.70 -7.37
C LEU A 547 13.01 21.63 -8.38
N ASP A 548 11.68 21.73 -8.30
CA ASP A 548 10.92 22.59 -9.20
C ASP A 548 11.28 24.08 -9.00
N LEU A 549 11.50 24.52 -7.75
CA LEU A 549 11.91 25.90 -7.47
C LEU A 549 13.32 26.18 -7.98
N ALA A 550 14.24 25.25 -7.80
CA ALA A 550 15.62 25.39 -8.25
C ALA A 550 15.70 25.59 -9.78
N GLY A 551 14.79 24.98 -10.55
CA GLY A 551 14.69 25.17 -12.00
C GLY A 551 14.17 26.54 -12.44
N LEU A 552 13.61 27.35 -11.54
CA LEU A 552 13.01 28.66 -11.85
C LEU A 552 13.81 29.86 -11.33
N VAL A 553 14.88 29.63 -10.57
CA VAL A 553 15.67 30.69 -9.95
C VAL A 553 17.12 30.69 -10.45
N PRO A 554 17.86 31.81 -10.34
CA PRO A 554 19.25 31.87 -10.76
C PRO A 554 20.15 30.86 -10.03
N PRO A 555 21.25 30.40 -10.66
CA PRO A 555 22.05 29.30 -10.13
C PRO A 555 22.57 29.48 -8.68
N PRO A 556 23.00 30.66 -8.22
CA PRO A 556 23.41 30.86 -6.82
C PRO A 556 22.27 30.66 -5.82
N ALA A 557 21.05 31.08 -6.16
CA ALA A 557 19.88 30.90 -5.32
C ALA A 557 19.43 29.42 -5.31
N ALA A 558 19.48 28.76 -6.47
CA ALA A 558 19.18 27.35 -6.60
C ALA A 558 20.10 26.47 -5.74
N GLU A 559 21.41 26.75 -5.67
CA GLU A 559 22.34 25.99 -4.82
C GLU A 559 21.89 25.99 -3.34
N ALA A 560 21.53 27.17 -2.81
CA ALA A 560 21.10 27.31 -1.41
C ALA A 560 19.82 26.49 -1.13
N ILE A 561 18.87 26.50 -2.06
CA ILE A 561 17.62 25.73 -1.96
C ILE A 561 17.91 24.22 -2.01
N LEU A 562 18.70 23.78 -2.99
CA LEU A 562 19.03 22.38 -3.18
C LEU A 562 19.82 21.81 -2.00
N ARG A 563 20.83 22.53 -1.49
CA ARG A 563 21.60 22.11 -0.30
C ARG A 563 20.72 22.05 0.96
N ARG A 564 19.82 23.02 1.14
CA ARG A 564 18.86 22.99 2.26
C ARG A 564 17.92 21.79 2.17
N SER A 565 17.44 21.47 0.97
CA SER A 565 16.60 20.31 0.72
C SER A 565 17.36 19.00 0.95
N LEU A 566 18.64 18.94 0.56
CA LEU A 566 19.52 17.80 0.79
C LEU A 566 19.69 17.51 2.30
N ALA A 567 19.64 18.51 3.17
CA ALA A 567 19.66 18.28 4.62
C ALA A 567 18.45 17.46 5.13
N TYR A 568 17.30 17.51 4.44
CA TYR A 568 16.12 16.69 4.75
C TYR A 568 16.09 15.33 4.03
N ALA A 569 16.89 15.17 2.97
CA ALA A 569 17.03 13.95 2.19
C ALA A 569 18.48 13.77 1.67
N PRO A 570 19.45 13.38 2.53
CA PRO A 570 20.90 13.49 2.27
C PRO A 570 21.44 12.72 1.06
N HIS A 571 20.69 11.74 0.57
CA HIS A 571 21.08 10.88 -0.54
C HIS A 571 20.08 10.91 -1.70
N HIS A 572 19.21 11.92 -1.75
CA HIS A 572 18.19 11.99 -2.79
C HIS A 572 18.83 12.14 -4.18
N PRO A 573 18.68 11.16 -5.09
CA PRO A 573 19.43 11.14 -6.35
C PRO A 573 19.10 12.35 -7.24
N GLY A 574 17.83 12.79 -7.26
CA GLY A 574 17.44 13.97 -8.03
C GLY A 574 18.05 15.28 -7.52
N LEU A 575 18.25 15.42 -6.19
CA LEU A 575 18.85 16.64 -5.64
C LEU A 575 20.35 16.68 -5.93
N LEU A 576 21.01 15.53 -5.88
CA LEU A 576 22.43 15.41 -6.21
C LEU A 576 22.70 15.70 -7.70
N TRP A 577 21.85 15.19 -8.61
CA TRP A 577 21.95 15.54 -10.03
C TRP A 577 21.68 17.02 -10.29
N ALA A 578 20.68 17.61 -9.64
CA ALA A 578 20.40 19.04 -9.76
C ALA A 578 21.55 19.92 -9.23
N LEU A 579 22.24 19.50 -8.16
CA LEU A 579 23.44 20.20 -7.66
C LEU A 579 24.63 20.09 -8.63
N ALA A 580 24.79 18.94 -9.29
CA ALA A 580 25.82 18.76 -10.30
C ALA A 580 25.58 19.68 -11.51
N ASP A 581 24.35 19.70 -12.03
CA ASP A 581 23.95 20.58 -13.13
C ASP A 581 24.10 22.07 -12.77
N ASN A 582 23.62 22.45 -11.58
CA ASN A 582 23.75 23.81 -11.07
C ASN A 582 25.21 24.27 -10.94
N ALA A 583 26.11 23.40 -10.48
CA ALA A 583 27.54 23.69 -10.41
C ALA A 583 28.13 23.93 -11.81
N GLY A 584 27.71 23.13 -12.80
CA GLY A 584 28.05 23.33 -14.21
C GLY A 584 27.64 24.70 -14.74
N GLN A 585 26.39 25.10 -14.51
CA GLN A 585 25.86 26.40 -14.92
C GLN A 585 26.61 27.59 -14.28
N ARG A 586 27.18 27.39 -13.10
CA ARG A 586 27.99 28.40 -12.39
C ARG A 586 29.45 28.45 -12.84
N GLY A 587 29.90 27.50 -13.65
CA GLY A 587 31.32 27.35 -13.98
C GLY A 587 32.17 26.76 -12.85
N ASP A 588 31.56 26.21 -11.79
CA ASP A 588 32.30 25.65 -10.65
C ASP A 588 32.66 24.19 -10.91
N ALA A 589 33.82 23.98 -11.53
CA ALA A 589 34.29 22.66 -11.90
C ALA A 589 34.54 21.73 -10.70
N GLY A 590 34.99 22.26 -9.57
CA GLY A 590 35.21 21.48 -8.35
C GLY A 590 33.90 20.91 -7.80
N ALA A 591 32.88 21.77 -7.68
CA ALA A 591 31.55 21.35 -7.25
C ALA A 591 30.89 20.40 -8.26
N ALA A 592 31.02 20.65 -9.57
CA ALA A 592 30.44 19.79 -10.60
C ALA A 592 31.01 18.37 -10.53
N ILE A 593 32.33 18.22 -10.36
CA ILE A 593 33.01 16.93 -10.16
C ILE A 593 32.50 16.22 -8.89
N TYR A 594 32.43 16.94 -7.77
CA TYR A 594 31.99 16.38 -6.49
C TYR A 594 30.55 15.86 -6.55
N TRP A 595 29.62 16.69 -6.99
CA TRP A 595 28.19 16.36 -7.03
C TRP A 595 27.88 15.28 -8.08
N THR A 596 28.55 15.30 -9.24
CA THR A 596 28.45 14.22 -10.23
C THR A 596 28.85 12.88 -9.62
N GLY A 597 29.99 12.83 -8.92
CA GLY A 597 30.44 11.61 -8.25
C GLY A 597 29.46 11.15 -7.16
N ALA A 598 28.87 12.08 -6.40
CA ALA A 598 27.86 11.76 -5.39
C ALA A 598 26.56 11.22 -6.01
N ALA A 599 26.07 11.84 -7.08
CA ALA A 599 24.85 11.43 -7.76
C ALA A 599 24.99 10.05 -8.42
N LEU A 600 26.15 9.76 -9.03
CA LEU A 600 26.44 8.45 -9.62
C LEU A 600 26.38 7.30 -8.63
N ARG A 601 26.81 7.51 -7.37
CA ARG A 601 26.70 6.50 -6.32
C ARG A 601 25.25 6.19 -5.96
N GLN A 602 24.34 7.15 -6.12
CA GLN A 602 22.93 7.01 -5.80
C GLN A 602 22.07 6.61 -7.00
N ASP A 603 22.53 6.82 -8.24
CA ASP A 603 21.78 6.47 -9.46
C ASP A 603 22.69 6.02 -10.61
N LYS A 604 23.31 4.85 -10.43
CA LYS A 604 24.34 4.32 -11.34
C LYS A 604 23.87 3.97 -12.76
N TYR A 605 22.60 3.60 -12.92
CA TYR A 605 22.00 3.20 -14.20
C TYR A 605 21.13 4.30 -14.80
N ASN A 606 21.63 5.54 -14.82
CA ASN A 606 20.96 6.68 -15.45
C ASN A 606 21.74 7.14 -16.68
N ALA A 607 21.41 6.59 -17.84
CA ALA A 607 22.12 6.88 -19.09
C ALA A 607 22.10 8.38 -19.43
N GLY A 608 20.94 9.03 -19.30
CA GLY A 608 20.76 10.44 -19.61
C GLY A 608 21.61 11.37 -18.73
N GLU A 609 21.56 11.20 -17.41
CA GLU A 609 22.34 12.06 -16.50
C GLU A 609 23.85 11.81 -16.62
N ARG A 610 24.27 10.57 -16.90
CA ARG A 610 25.68 10.27 -17.19
C ARG A 610 26.17 10.98 -18.43
N THR A 611 25.39 10.95 -19.52
CA THR A 611 25.72 11.64 -20.76
C THR A 611 25.78 13.16 -20.57
N ARG A 612 24.78 13.73 -19.88
CA ARG A 612 24.75 15.18 -19.58
C ARG A 612 25.94 15.61 -18.72
N SER A 613 26.36 14.77 -17.77
CA SER A 613 27.54 15.05 -16.94
C SER A 613 28.84 15.11 -17.75
N LEU A 614 28.99 14.24 -18.76
CA LEU A 614 30.16 14.27 -19.65
C LEU A 614 30.19 15.54 -20.49
N GLU A 615 29.03 15.95 -21.01
CA GLU A 615 28.89 17.22 -21.74
C GLU A 615 29.26 18.42 -20.86
N CYS A 616 28.72 18.49 -19.65
CA CYS A 616 29.01 19.54 -18.69
C CYS A 616 30.51 19.64 -18.37
N LEU A 617 31.15 18.51 -18.03
CA LEU A 617 32.59 18.49 -17.73
C LEU A 617 33.45 18.87 -18.93
N LEU A 618 33.02 18.51 -20.15
CA LEU A 618 33.70 18.91 -21.37
C LEU A 618 33.61 20.42 -21.61
N GLN A 619 32.43 21.01 -21.41
CA GLN A 619 32.23 22.46 -21.53
C GLN A 619 33.09 23.21 -20.51
N LEU A 620 33.12 22.76 -19.25
CA LEU A 620 33.97 23.34 -18.20
C LEU A 620 35.47 23.20 -18.53
N ALA A 621 35.91 22.03 -18.99
CA ALA A 621 37.31 21.82 -19.39
C ALA A 621 37.71 22.75 -20.54
N ARG A 622 36.82 22.96 -21.51
CA ARG A 622 37.04 23.92 -22.61
C ARG A 622 37.11 25.36 -22.12
N ALA A 623 36.22 25.75 -21.21
CA ALA A 623 36.22 27.08 -20.63
C ALA A 623 37.54 27.37 -19.90
N GLU A 624 38.00 26.46 -19.04
CA GLU A 624 39.30 26.57 -18.34
C GLU A 624 40.48 26.60 -19.32
N TYR A 625 40.42 25.79 -20.38
CA TYR A 625 41.44 25.79 -21.41
C TYR A 625 41.50 27.14 -22.13
N THR A 626 40.34 27.71 -22.50
CA THR A 626 40.27 29.03 -23.15
C THR A 626 40.68 30.17 -22.21
N ALA A 627 40.53 30.00 -20.90
CA ALA A 627 41.00 30.95 -19.89
C ALA A 627 42.51 30.86 -19.61
N GLY A 628 43.22 29.91 -20.23
CA GLY A 628 44.66 29.70 -20.04
C GLY A 628 45.02 28.80 -18.85
N HIS A 629 44.03 28.24 -18.14
CA HIS A 629 44.24 27.35 -16.99
C HIS A 629 44.39 25.89 -17.43
N GLU A 630 45.43 25.58 -18.21
CA GLU A 630 45.60 24.26 -18.84
C GLU A 630 45.70 23.09 -17.84
N ALA A 631 46.24 23.32 -16.65
CA ALA A 631 46.35 22.27 -15.63
C ALA A 631 44.97 21.86 -15.10
N GLU A 632 44.09 22.84 -14.87
CA GLU A 632 42.72 22.59 -14.40
C GLU A 632 41.86 22.00 -15.51
N ALA A 633 41.97 22.53 -16.73
CA ALA A 633 41.32 21.95 -17.91
C ALA A 633 41.67 20.46 -18.08
N ARG A 634 42.95 20.10 -17.94
CA ARG A 634 43.41 18.70 -17.99
C ARG A 634 42.87 17.87 -16.82
N ARG A 635 42.80 18.43 -15.61
CA ARG A 635 42.24 17.75 -14.44
C ARG A 635 40.76 17.40 -14.64
N ILE A 636 39.96 18.36 -15.10
CA ILE A 636 38.53 18.17 -15.42
C ILE A 636 38.38 17.13 -16.52
N ALA A 637 39.14 17.27 -17.60
CA ALA A 637 39.10 16.36 -18.74
C ALA A 637 39.45 14.91 -18.36
N ARG A 638 40.46 14.70 -17.49
CA ARG A 638 40.81 13.38 -16.96
C ARG A 638 39.69 12.76 -16.13
N PHE A 639 39.05 13.55 -15.26
CA PHE A 639 37.93 13.07 -14.47
C PHE A 639 36.75 12.67 -15.36
N GLY A 640 36.35 13.54 -16.31
CA GLY A 640 35.30 13.25 -17.27
C GLY A 640 35.60 12.01 -18.12
N PHE A 641 36.84 11.86 -18.58
CA PHE A 641 37.27 10.67 -19.32
C PHE A 641 37.18 9.38 -18.47
N GLY A 642 37.54 9.45 -17.18
CA GLY A 642 37.33 8.34 -16.24
C GLY A 642 35.85 7.96 -16.11
N LEU A 643 34.96 8.94 -15.96
CA LEU A 643 33.52 8.69 -15.89
C LEU A 643 32.96 8.05 -17.17
N TYR A 644 33.44 8.47 -18.34
CA TYR A 644 33.09 7.88 -19.62
C TYR A 644 33.53 6.42 -19.69
N HIS A 645 34.77 6.12 -19.27
CA HIS A 645 35.28 4.76 -19.27
C HIS A 645 34.45 3.84 -18.36
N ASP A 646 34.10 4.31 -17.15
CA ASP A 646 33.23 3.57 -16.24
C ASP A 646 31.81 3.38 -16.81
N TYR A 647 31.34 4.31 -17.65
CA TYR A 647 30.05 4.22 -18.30
C TYR A 647 30.06 3.18 -19.41
N ALA A 648 31.08 3.23 -20.28
CA ALA A 648 31.26 2.26 -21.34
C ALA A 648 31.36 0.83 -20.79
N ARG A 649 32.14 0.62 -19.72
CA ARG A 649 32.26 -0.68 -19.05
C ARG A 649 30.91 -1.15 -18.49
N ALA A 650 30.21 -0.32 -17.74
CA ALA A 650 28.92 -0.69 -17.14
C ALA A 650 27.84 -1.00 -18.19
N ALA A 651 27.83 -0.27 -19.30
CA ALA A 651 26.91 -0.52 -20.41
C ALA A 651 27.22 -1.85 -21.11
N GLU A 652 28.50 -2.16 -21.35
CA GLU A 652 28.89 -3.43 -21.96
C GLU A 652 28.61 -4.62 -21.02
N ASP A 653 28.90 -4.50 -19.73
CA ASP A 653 28.56 -5.53 -18.73
C ASP A 653 27.05 -5.81 -18.70
N THR A 654 26.23 -4.77 -18.81
CA THR A 654 24.76 -4.90 -18.87
C THR A 654 24.32 -5.64 -20.13
N ARG A 655 24.96 -5.35 -21.27
CA ARG A 655 24.70 -6.00 -22.57
C ARG A 655 25.09 -7.49 -22.55
N LEU A 656 26.26 -7.81 -22.02
CA LEU A 656 26.83 -9.16 -22.05
C LEU A 656 26.13 -10.13 -21.10
N ARG A 657 25.64 -9.65 -19.95
CA ARG A 657 25.09 -10.53 -18.90
C ARG A 657 23.63 -10.95 -19.12
N VAL A 658 22.99 -10.55 -20.22
CA VAL A 658 21.55 -10.81 -20.52
C VAL A 658 20.66 -10.51 -19.31
N ILE A 659 20.90 -9.36 -18.68
CA ILE A 659 20.15 -8.96 -17.49
C ILE A 659 18.96 -8.10 -17.91
N ARG A 660 17.88 -8.17 -17.12
CA ARG A 660 16.74 -7.26 -17.24
C ARG A 660 17.22 -5.79 -17.26
N ASN A 661 16.78 -5.05 -18.27
CA ASN A 661 17.16 -3.65 -18.50
C ASN A 661 15.94 -2.78 -18.79
N ASP A 662 15.11 -2.59 -17.75
CA ASP A 662 13.90 -1.77 -17.84
C ASP A 662 14.20 -0.27 -18.00
N ARG A 663 15.43 0.16 -17.68
CA ARG A 663 15.87 1.55 -17.77
C ARG A 663 16.54 1.90 -19.11
N GLU A 664 16.55 0.97 -20.06
CA GLU A 664 17.20 1.15 -21.37
C GLU A 664 18.65 1.63 -21.23
N PHE A 665 19.34 1.16 -20.19
CA PHE A 665 20.70 1.59 -19.87
C PHE A 665 21.67 1.06 -20.92
N ALA A 666 22.16 1.95 -21.76
CA ALA A 666 23.12 1.67 -22.83
C ALA A 666 24.01 2.90 -23.06
N LEU A 667 25.20 2.68 -23.62
CA LEU A 667 26.12 3.77 -23.94
C LEU A 667 25.58 4.59 -25.13
N THR A 668 25.17 5.83 -24.86
CA THR A 668 24.65 6.76 -25.87
C THR A 668 25.71 7.20 -26.88
N PHE A 669 25.29 7.64 -28.07
CA PHE A 669 26.19 8.17 -29.09
C PHE A 669 26.95 9.42 -28.61
N GLU A 670 26.23 10.34 -27.98
CA GLU A 670 26.76 11.61 -27.45
C GLU A 670 27.84 11.35 -26.39
N ALA A 671 27.62 10.39 -25.48
CA ALA A 671 28.62 10.00 -24.50
C ALA A 671 29.92 9.52 -25.14
N ARG A 672 29.87 8.79 -26.28
CA ARG A 672 31.08 8.37 -27.02
C ARG A 672 31.81 9.58 -27.59
N GLU A 673 31.08 10.54 -28.15
CA GLU A 673 31.66 11.75 -28.71
C GLU A 673 32.31 12.63 -27.63
N TRP A 674 31.59 12.91 -26.54
CA TRP A 674 32.12 13.65 -25.40
C TRP A 674 33.30 12.94 -24.75
N GLY A 675 33.23 11.61 -24.62
CA GLY A 675 34.34 10.79 -24.13
C GLY A 675 35.61 10.93 -24.97
N ARG A 676 35.49 10.92 -26.31
CA ARG A 676 36.62 11.14 -27.23
C ARG A 676 37.23 12.53 -27.06
N GLN A 677 36.40 13.57 -26.97
CA GLN A 677 36.87 14.94 -26.84
C GLN A 677 37.52 15.20 -25.47
N LEU A 678 36.97 14.63 -24.40
CA LEU A 678 37.58 14.63 -23.07
C LEU A 678 38.93 13.90 -23.06
N ALA A 679 39.04 12.77 -23.76
CA ALA A 679 40.31 12.05 -23.91
C ALA A 679 41.37 12.94 -24.59
N ALA A 680 41.01 13.62 -25.68
CA ALA A 680 41.91 14.53 -26.38
C ALA A 680 42.41 15.68 -25.50
N LEU A 681 41.51 16.31 -24.74
CA LEU A 681 41.85 17.41 -23.81
C LEU A 681 42.66 16.95 -22.58
N SER A 682 42.52 15.68 -22.17
CA SER A 682 43.20 15.14 -20.99
C SER A 682 44.71 14.93 -21.17
N GLY A 683 45.19 14.92 -22.42
CA GLY A 683 46.57 14.57 -22.80
C GLY A 683 46.88 13.07 -22.70
N VAL A 684 45.87 12.21 -22.48
CA VAL A 684 46.01 10.75 -22.48
C VAL A 684 45.94 10.24 -23.92
N ARG A 685 47.01 9.62 -24.44
CA ARG A 685 46.97 8.93 -25.74
C ARG A 685 45.90 7.83 -25.68
N ALA A 686 44.81 8.02 -26.41
CA ALA A 686 43.75 7.03 -26.57
C ALA A 686 44.32 5.76 -27.22
N ARG A 687 44.68 4.76 -26.42
CA ARG A 687 45.04 3.42 -26.92
C ARG A 687 43.79 2.55 -27.08
N TRP A 688 42.72 3.04 -27.71
CA TRP A 688 41.53 2.22 -27.96
C TRP A 688 40.83 2.66 -29.25
N THR A 689 41.16 1.99 -30.34
CA THR A 689 40.27 1.79 -31.48
C THR A 689 39.48 0.51 -31.17
N VAL A 690 38.20 0.64 -30.87
CA VAL A 690 37.26 -0.50 -30.92
C VAL A 690 36.31 -0.19 -32.06
N GLU A 691 36.63 -0.74 -33.22
CA GLU A 691 35.62 -1.15 -34.20
C GLU A 691 34.80 -2.31 -33.63
#